data_AF-M5BZT3-F1
#
_entry.id   AF-M5BZT3-F1
#
_cell.length_a   1.000
_cell.length_b   1.000
_cell.length_c   1.000
_cell.angle_alpha   90.00
_cell.angle_beta   90.00
_cell.angle_gamma   90.00
#
_symmetry.space_group_name_H-M   'P 1'
#
loop_
_entity.id
_entity.type
_entity.pdbx_description
1 polymer ?
#
loop_
_entity_poly.entity_id
_entity_poly.type
_entity_poly.pdbx_seq_one_letter_code
_entity_poly.pdbx_strand_id
1 'polypeptide(L)'
;MSSRPPRAAPPRAAPTGPPQASVSFSRDERTDHGLVHSPYDEEHHSSGADMRRKKSLVRPDREKIEPGHRQWHYRSHVADGARVDVMPSATGNVPTNIRRGKSLLGRDEEAGEGGLFKRHGNTLKRRVVNAQGSPTPNKDELPEEPKGSWVDRIGPGPKDCWFMYCYILTCCVPKFLLSSCGIRTPEQQRAWREKMGLIAIIMSLMGAVGFITFGFTQTVCSKPPPRVKNGEIESGSLIIHGYAYDLANWTHPRAGSYFDGNTSPLYAGVLPSGGMDASFLFQNPNENCAGLLTVPSGSGISVNGGYPNWVFPCNIFNQYGTTPQNLTGYTNRLLCHTGSGSRPLLDTLKDKRSVVYYDWSQVMNTSRNLAVYESNVLDLNLLRWLDQSQITYPQFFTDIRTGAANATFQGRDITMHTYRMSQKRLANCLKDLITVGFIDTSSIGCVASEVVLYVSLVFIIGVVSIKFAMAVIFGWFISWRLGSFGKETYAERMQRSQAIENWTDDIYRPAPGSYRPNANANKWATKEKDKKAFLPSTSRFSRADNLKGGRPTTTYGDVPNRRTAGTSTPSSYGKTLPVLHHTPPDSPAYRESRSSASLPYPDGSASDLHASAAAIECPFPLTNVIPQPPPDFEPFNFPLAHTICLVTAYSESVEGLRTTLDSLATTDYPNSHKLILVIADGLVKGSGNDMTTPDIVLSMMTDLVVPREEVEPHSYVAIAHGHKRHNMAKVYAGFYKYDSATVERSKQQKVPIVLVAKCGNPLEAGEAKPGNRGKRDSQIVLMAFLQKVMFDERMTTFEYEFFNSIWRVTGVSPDRYEIVLCVDADTKVFPDSLTRMVSCMVHDEEIMG
;
A
#
# COMPACT_ATOMS: atom_id res chain seq x y z
N MET A 1 -19.62 49.09 -1.48
CA MET A 1 -18.91 50.25 -2.08
C MET A 1 -17.44 50.20 -1.64
N SER A 2 -16.53 50.68 -2.49
CA SER A 2 -15.23 51.34 -2.20
C SER A 2 -14.29 50.85 -1.07
N SER A 3 -12.95 50.84 -1.22
CA SER A 3 -12.02 50.19 -2.19
C SER A 3 -10.59 50.76 -2.04
N ARG A 4 -9.55 49.90 -2.05
CA ARG A 4 -8.12 50.22 -2.36
C ARG A 4 -7.39 51.21 -1.39
N PRO A 5 -6.08 51.49 -1.56
CA PRO A 5 -4.92 50.57 -1.59
C PRO A 5 -3.71 51.08 -0.72
N PRO A 6 -2.57 50.35 -0.61
CA PRO A 6 -1.39 50.80 0.15
C PRO A 6 -0.44 51.74 -0.63
N ARG A 7 0.62 52.25 0.04
CA ARG A 7 1.66 53.17 -0.50
C ARG A 7 3.08 52.68 -0.16
N ALA A 8 4.10 53.08 -0.94
CA ALA A 8 5.46 52.52 -0.93
C ALA A 8 6.57 53.46 -0.35
N ALA A 9 7.77 52.91 -0.14
CA ALA A 9 9.01 53.61 0.30
C ALA A 9 9.67 54.47 -0.83
N PRO A 10 10.65 55.36 -0.53
CA PRO A 10 12.10 55.02 -0.48
C PRO A 10 12.93 56.00 0.44
N PRO A 11 14.26 56.34 0.26
CA PRO A 11 15.49 55.61 -0.17
C PRO A 11 16.76 55.77 0.77
N ARG A 12 17.80 54.94 0.52
CA ARG A 12 19.30 55.10 0.64
C ARG A 12 19.99 56.09 1.63
N ALA A 13 21.04 55.61 2.31
CA ALA A 13 22.44 56.14 2.29
C ALA A 13 23.47 55.17 2.96
N ALA A 14 24.78 55.35 2.71
CA ALA A 14 25.95 54.65 3.35
C ALA A 14 27.18 55.60 3.38
N PRO A 15 28.25 55.35 4.18
CA PRO A 15 29.42 54.52 3.79
C PRO A 15 29.82 53.50 4.93
N THR A 16 31.04 53.02 5.27
CA THR A 16 32.48 53.35 4.99
C THR A 16 33.42 52.14 5.30
N GLY A 17 34.72 52.20 4.93
CA GLY A 17 35.82 51.29 5.40
C GLY A 17 36.77 51.96 6.43
N PRO A 18 38.04 51.51 6.67
CA PRO A 18 38.92 50.62 5.87
C PRO A 18 39.65 49.47 6.65
N PRO A 19 40.60 48.69 6.05
CA PRO A 19 41.17 47.43 6.62
C PRO A 19 42.72 47.31 6.73
N GLN A 20 43.23 46.24 7.38
CA GLN A 20 44.56 45.55 7.27
C GLN A 20 44.46 44.17 8.02
N ALA A 21 45.01 43.01 7.62
CA ALA A 21 46.39 42.53 7.34
C ALA A 21 47.27 42.35 8.60
N SER A 22 48.14 41.33 8.80
CA SER A 22 48.48 40.06 8.08
C SER A 22 49.05 39.01 9.09
N VAL A 23 49.72 37.89 8.73
CA VAL A 23 51.21 37.76 8.62
C VAL A 23 51.63 36.31 8.23
N SER A 24 52.82 36.13 7.63
CA SER A 24 53.50 34.87 7.23
C SER A 24 54.93 34.74 7.88
N PHE A 25 55.97 33.99 7.48
CA PHE A 25 56.37 33.29 6.23
C PHE A 25 57.60 32.36 6.47
N SER A 26 57.67 31.16 5.87
CA SER A 26 58.92 30.38 5.61
C SER A 26 58.80 29.67 4.24
N ARG A 27 59.69 29.75 3.20
CA ARG A 27 61.17 29.86 3.05
C ARG A 27 61.85 28.46 3.01
N ASP A 28 62.73 28.02 2.08
CA ASP A 28 63.53 28.52 0.90
C ASP A 28 63.86 27.29 -0.02
N GLU A 29 64.53 27.28 -1.21
CA GLU A 29 64.82 28.16 -2.37
C GLU A 29 65.44 27.27 -3.52
N ARG A 30 65.47 27.72 -4.81
CA ARG A 30 66.29 27.22 -5.97
C ARG A 30 66.01 25.80 -6.53
N THR A 31 66.15 25.44 -7.83
CA THR A 31 66.55 26.05 -9.15
C THR A 31 66.04 25.10 -10.29
N ASP A 32 66.15 25.27 -11.63
CA ASP A 32 66.85 26.19 -12.56
C ASP A 32 66.08 26.34 -13.93
N HIS A 33 66.75 26.69 -15.05
CA HIS A 33 66.22 26.91 -16.41
C HIS A 33 66.35 25.71 -17.40
N GLY A 34 65.54 25.68 -18.50
CA GLY A 34 65.74 24.73 -19.62
C GLY A 34 64.72 24.76 -20.79
N LEU A 35 65.13 25.28 -21.95
CA LEU A 35 64.39 25.60 -23.20
C LEU A 35 63.60 24.51 -23.99
N VAL A 36 62.45 24.93 -24.55
CA VAL A 36 61.88 24.74 -25.92
C VAL A 36 62.62 23.86 -26.96
N HIS A 37 61.96 22.88 -27.64
CA HIS A 37 61.43 23.01 -29.04
C HIS A 37 60.70 21.75 -29.60
N SER A 38 60.42 21.74 -30.94
CA SER A 38 59.51 20.87 -31.72
C SER A 38 60.00 19.45 -32.02
N PRO A 39 59.10 18.49 -32.32
CA PRO A 39 59.39 17.31 -33.15
C PRO A 39 59.13 17.57 -34.65
N TYR A 40 59.87 16.86 -35.51
CA TYR A 40 59.65 16.70 -36.96
C TYR A 40 60.20 15.31 -37.34
N ASP A 41 59.53 14.62 -38.28
CA ASP A 41 60.04 13.56 -39.19
C ASP A 41 60.65 12.28 -38.56
N GLU A 42 60.84 11.14 -39.22
CA GLU A 42 60.58 10.65 -40.61
C GLU A 42 59.92 9.23 -40.44
N GLU A 43 58.93 8.79 -41.23
CA GLU A 43 59.04 7.99 -42.47
C GLU A 43 59.83 6.65 -42.31
N HIS A 44 59.56 5.54 -43.01
CA HIS A 44 58.90 5.32 -44.31
C HIS A 44 58.42 3.84 -44.43
N HIS A 45 57.43 3.57 -45.30
CA HIS A 45 57.18 2.31 -46.10
C HIS A 45 57.20 0.89 -45.45
N SER A 46 56.49 -0.15 -45.92
CA SER A 46 55.43 -0.39 -46.94
C SER A 46 54.98 -1.87 -46.81
N SER A 47 53.97 -2.44 -47.50
CA SER A 47 52.63 -2.02 -47.97
C SER A 47 51.86 -3.28 -48.45
N GLY A 48 50.54 -3.41 -48.27
CA GLY A 48 49.81 -4.59 -48.80
C GLY A 48 48.30 -4.69 -48.57
N ALA A 49 47.55 -4.76 -49.68
CA ALA A 49 46.17 -5.27 -49.87
C ALA A 49 44.96 -4.61 -49.16
N ASP A 50 44.00 -4.19 -50.00
CA ASP A 50 42.67 -3.65 -49.65
C ASP A 50 41.65 -4.68 -49.15
N MET A 51 40.68 -4.21 -48.35
CA MET A 51 39.26 -4.49 -48.64
C MET A 51 38.32 -3.44 -48.02
N ARG A 52 37.82 -2.51 -48.84
CA ARG A 52 36.96 -1.38 -48.43
C ARG A 52 35.54 -1.83 -48.04
N ARG A 53 35.14 -1.60 -46.79
CA ARG A 53 33.74 -1.78 -46.34
C ARG A 53 32.89 -0.58 -46.79
N LYS A 54 31.80 -0.82 -47.53
CA LYS A 54 30.90 0.23 -48.07
C LYS A 54 30.25 1.06 -46.94
N LYS A 55 30.18 2.39 -47.11
CA LYS A 55 29.34 3.27 -46.27
C LYS A 55 27.87 3.03 -46.62
N SER A 56 26.99 2.97 -45.62
CA SER A 56 25.54 3.05 -45.85
C SER A 56 25.17 4.48 -46.26
N LEU A 57 24.59 4.62 -47.44
CA LEU A 57 24.25 5.91 -48.06
C LEU A 57 22.74 6.16 -47.97
N VAL A 58 22.23 6.16 -46.73
CA VAL A 58 20.87 6.60 -46.39
C VAL A 58 21.01 7.58 -45.23
N ARG A 59 20.63 8.84 -45.45
CA ARG A 59 20.24 9.74 -44.37
C ARG A 59 18.79 9.43 -44.04
N PRO A 60 18.37 9.40 -42.76
CA PRO A 60 16.97 9.63 -42.42
C PRO A 60 16.69 11.09 -42.73
N ASP A 61 16.02 11.36 -43.85
CA ASP A 61 15.51 12.69 -44.12
C ASP A 61 14.41 12.99 -43.09
N ARG A 62 14.55 14.13 -42.41
CA ARG A 62 13.58 14.58 -41.41
C ARG A 62 12.46 15.30 -42.14
N GLU A 63 11.23 14.88 -41.90
CA GLU A 63 10.05 15.60 -42.37
C GLU A 63 10.06 17.04 -41.84
N LYS A 64 9.60 17.97 -42.69
CA LYS A 64 9.48 19.38 -42.32
C LYS A 64 8.25 19.52 -41.41
N ILE A 65 8.48 19.94 -40.16
CA ILE A 65 7.42 20.05 -39.15
C ILE A 65 6.58 21.30 -39.46
N GLU A 66 5.50 21.11 -40.22
CA GLU A 66 4.45 22.11 -40.42
C GLU A 66 3.43 22.11 -39.25
N PRO A 67 2.53 23.11 -39.14
CA PRO A 67 1.59 23.22 -38.02
C PRO A 67 0.63 22.04 -37.81
N GLY A 68 0.44 21.16 -38.80
CA GLY A 68 -0.36 19.93 -38.67
C GLY A 68 0.43 18.68 -38.18
N HIS A 69 1.73 18.80 -37.91
CA HIS A 69 2.57 17.65 -37.54
C HIS A 69 2.42 17.28 -36.05
N ARG A 70 2.33 15.97 -35.75
CA ARG A 70 2.16 15.33 -34.41
C ARG A 70 3.16 15.69 -33.28
N GLN A 71 4.06 16.64 -33.49
CA GLN A 71 4.99 17.17 -32.48
C GLN A 71 5.15 18.70 -32.56
N TRP A 72 4.27 19.41 -33.29
CA TRP A 72 4.32 20.86 -33.48
C TRP A 72 4.21 21.60 -32.14
N HIS A 73 3.10 21.42 -31.42
CA HIS A 73 2.84 22.09 -30.13
C HIS A 73 3.88 21.78 -29.06
N TYR A 74 4.32 20.52 -28.95
CA TYR A 74 5.38 20.11 -28.02
C TYR A 74 6.71 20.84 -28.32
N ARG A 75 7.03 21.09 -29.59
CA ARG A 75 8.27 21.79 -29.97
C ARG A 75 8.16 23.31 -29.91
N SER A 76 7.01 23.92 -30.20
CA SER A 76 6.83 25.37 -30.05
C SER A 76 6.94 25.79 -28.58
N HIS A 77 6.30 25.05 -27.66
CA HIS A 77 6.42 25.32 -26.21
C HIS A 77 7.84 25.16 -25.66
N VAL A 78 8.69 24.33 -26.28
CA VAL A 78 10.12 24.22 -25.93
C VAL A 78 10.96 25.37 -26.53
N ALA A 79 10.49 26.03 -27.59
CA ALA A 79 11.16 27.18 -28.20
C ALA A 79 10.85 28.51 -27.47
N ASP A 80 9.60 28.70 -27.02
CA ASP A 80 9.12 29.93 -26.36
C ASP A 80 9.54 30.03 -24.86
N GLY A 81 10.76 29.59 -24.55
CA GLY A 81 11.19 29.23 -23.20
C GLY A 81 11.15 30.35 -22.14
N ALA A 82 10.15 30.31 -21.26
CA ALA A 82 10.03 31.21 -20.11
C ALA A 82 9.56 30.49 -18.82
N ARG A 83 10.50 29.92 -18.06
CA ARG A 83 10.36 29.50 -16.64
C ARG A 83 9.26 28.45 -16.33
N VAL A 84 9.33 27.29 -16.98
CA VAL A 84 8.83 26.03 -16.40
C VAL A 84 9.97 25.03 -16.39
N ASP A 85 10.23 24.41 -15.24
CA ASP A 85 11.34 23.47 -15.05
C ASP A 85 10.85 22.05 -15.38
N VAL A 86 10.87 21.71 -16.68
CA VAL A 86 10.28 20.47 -17.22
C VAL A 86 11.24 19.31 -17.02
N MET A 87 10.84 18.30 -16.25
CA MET A 87 11.65 17.09 -16.05
C MET A 87 11.87 16.33 -17.37
N PRO A 88 13.07 15.74 -17.59
CA PRO A 88 13.38 15.08 -18.84
C PRO A 88 12.55 13.81 -19.05
N SER A 89 11.91 13.69 -20.23
CA SER A 89 11.27 12.45 -20.65
C SER A 89 12.28 11.30 -20.70
N ALA A 90 11.88 10.13 -20.17
CA ALA A 90 12.67 8.89 -20.21
C ALA A 90 13.00 8.39 -21.64
N THR A 91 12.42 9.02 -22.68
CA THR A 91 12.68 8.73 -24.10
C THR A 91 14.00 9.34 -24.64
N GLY A 92 14.74 10.10 -23.83
CA GLY A 92 16.15 10.45 -24.10
C GLY A 92 16.40 11.44 -25.25
N ASN A 93 15.39 12.22 -25.66
CA ASN A 93 15.44 13.04 -26.88
C ASN A 93 15.64 14.54 -26.57
N VAL A 94 16.90 14.94 -26.31
CA VAL A 94 17.28 16.33 -25.98
C VAL A 94 17.75 17.10 -27.23
N PRO A 95 17.30 18.35 -27.47
CA PRO A 95 17.74 19.12 -28.62
C PRO A 95 19.10 19.80 -28.41
N THR A 96 20.21 19.15 -28.80
CA THR A 96 21.31 19.68 -29.66
C THR A 96 22.58 18.79 -29.68
N ASN A 97 23.41 18.99 -30.71
CA ASN A 97 24.83 18.58 -30.83
C ASN A 97 25.26 17.14 -30.50
N ILE A 98 24.90 16.24 -31.43
CA ILE A 98 25.60 15.02 -31.87
C ILE A 98 26.84 14.59 -31.05
N ARG A 99 26.71 13.49 -30.30
CA ARG A 99 27.71 12.39 -30.31
C ARG A 99 27.02 11.05 -30.54
N ARG A 100 27.70 10.12 -31.21
CA ARG A 100 27.11 8.92 -31.83
C ARG A 100 27.10 7.72 -30.88
N GLY A 101 25.91 7.20 -30.58
CA GLY A 101 25.65 5.77 -30.41
C GLY A 101 25.81 5.15 -29.02
N LYS A 102 24.73 5.17 -28.24
CA LYS A 102 24.35 4.14 -27.26
C LYS A 102 22.82 3.96 -27.36
N SER A 103 22.31 2.74 -27.16
CA SER A 103 20.85 2.50 -27.05
C SER A 103 20.50 2.35 -25.57
N LEU A 104 19.47 3.06 -25.11
CA LEU A 104 19.12 3.22 -23.68
C LEU A 104 18.30 2.05 -23.12
N LEU A 105 18.45 0.85 -23.70
CA LEU A 105 17.98 -0.43 -23.15
C LEU A 105 19.12 -1.40 -22.79
N GLY A 106 20.37 -0.99 -23.00
CA GLY A 106 21.48 -1.55 -22.24
C GLY A 106 21.45 -0.97 -20.82
N ARG A 107 20.84 -1.70 -19.87
CA ARG A 107 20.90 -1.35 -18.45
C ARG A 107 22.36 -1.46 -17.99
N ASP A 108 23.05 -0.32 -17.93
CA ASP A 108 24.39 -0.24 -17.34
C ASP A 108 24.32 -0.71 -15.87
N GLU A 109 25.37 -1.41 -15.42
CA GLU A 109 25.47 -1.88 -14.03
C GLU A 109 25.96 -0.72 -13.14
N GLU A 110 25.04 -0.03 -12.48
CA GLU A 110 25.38 0.92 -11.41
C GLU A 110 25.91 0.16 -10.18
N ALA A 111 27.24 -0.01 -10.13
CA ALA A 111 27.98 -0.40 -8.94
C ALA A 111 28.82 0.80 -8.47
N GLY A 112 28.40 1.44 -7.38
CA GLY A 112 28.97 2.73 -6.99
C GLY A 112 28.68 3.18 -5.55
N GLU A 113 29.06 2.39 -4.54
CA GLU A 113 29.94 2.85 -3.44
C GLU A 113 30.21 1.72 -2.41
N GLY A 114 31.49 1.54 -2.03
CA GLY A 114 31.95 0.68 -0.92
C GLY A 114 31.79 -0.86 -1.05
N GLY A 115 32.86 -1.66 -1.17
CA GLY A 115 34.29 -1.35 -1.28
C GLY A 115 35.20 -2.60 -1.36
N LEU A 116 36.46 -2.37 -1.75
CA LEU A 116 37.61 -3.29 -1.84
C LEU A 116 37.56 -4.49 -2.83
N PHE A 117 38.32 -4.36 -3.92
CA PHE A 117 38.77 -5.43 -4.81
C PHE A 117 39.95 -6.24 -4.24
N LYS A 118 40.13 -7.48 -4.74
CA LYS A 118 41.41 -7.89 -5.35
C LYS A 118 41.16 -8.64 -6.68
N ARG A 119 42.10 -8.51 -7.63
CA ARG A 119 42.01 -9.03 -9.01
C ARG A 119 42.91 -10.25 -9.23
N HIS A 120 42.51 -11.15 -10.13
CA HIS A 120 43.16 -11.59 -11.40
C HIS A 120 42.10 -12.46 -12.14
N GLY A 121 41.98 -12.55 -13.47
CA GLY A 121 42.98 -12.64 -14.55
C GLY A 121 42.93 -14.08 -15.08
N ASN A 122 42.69 -14.41 -16.36
CA ASN A 122 42.75 -13.61 -17.60
C ASN A 122 41.68 -14.01 -18.65
N THR A 123 41.70 -13.35 -19.82
CA THR A 123 40.64 -13.33 -20.84
C THR A 123 40.95 -14.15 -22.11
N LEU A 124 39.89 -14.70 -22.74
CA LEU A 124 39.80 -15.05 -24.19
C LEU A 124 40.71 -16.22 -24.66
N LYS A 125 40.54 -16.88 -25.83
CA LYS A 125 39.80 -16.54 -27.07
C LYS A 125 39.48 -17.81 -27.93
N ARG A 126 38.26 -17.87 -28.50
CA ARG A 126 37.94 -18.13 -29.94
C ARG A 126 38.34 -19.45 -30.66
N ARG A 127 37.28 -20.20 -31.04
CA ARG A 127 36.92 -20.82 -32.36
C ARG A 127 37.79 -21.94 -32.99
N VAL A 128 37.08 -23.01 -33.34
CA VAL A 128 37.45 -24.20 -34.15
C VAL A 128 38.06 -23.89 -35.54
N VAL A 129 39.00 -24.73 -35.95
CA VAL A 129 39.33 -25.09 -37.35
C VAL A 129 39.45 -26.62 -37.42
N ASN A 130 38.96 -27.26 -38.49
CA ASN A 130 39.05 -28.72 -38.68
C ASN A 130 40.29 -29.12 -39.50
N ALA A 131 40.98 -30.17 -39.07
CA ALA A 131 41.88 -31.00 -39.89
C ALA A 131 41.96 -32.41 -39.28
N GLN A 132 42.29 -33.44 -40.08
CA GLN A 132 42.25 -34.85 -39.67
C GLN A 132 43.55 -35.32 -39.01
N GLY A 133 43.46 -36.24 -38.05
CA GLY A 133 44.63 -36.91 -37.43
C GLY A 133 44.25 -37.81 -36.25
N SER A 134 44.06 -39.11 -36.51
CA SER A 134 44.01 -40.19 -35.51
C SER A 134 45.43 -40.49 -34.96
N PRO A 135 45.62 -41.05 -33.74
CA PRO A 135 44.77 -42.08 -33.11
C PRO A 135 44.40 -41.90 -31.62
N THR A 136 43.48 -42.75 -31.15
CA THR A 136 43.14 -43.00 -29.74
C THR A 136 44.23 -43.80 -29.03
N PRO A 137 44.55 -43.50 -27.75
CA PRO A 137 43.90 -44.21 -26.63
C PRO A 137 43.52 -43.23 -25.49
N ASN A 138 42.93 -43.63 -24.35
CA ASN A 138 42.45 -44.95 -23.91
C ASN A 138 41.09 -44.81 -23.21
N LYS A 139 40.35 -45.90 -22.99
CA LYS A 139 39.19 -45.90 -22.07
C LYS A 139 39.66 -46.28 -20.67
N ASP A 140 39.83 -45.30 -19.78
CA ASP A 140 39.79 -45.48 -18.31
C ASP A 140 39.93 -44.11 -17.61
N GLU A 141 38.85 -43.33 -17.56
CA GLU A 141 38.58 -42.30 -16.55
C GLU A 141 37.17 -41.71 -16.79
N LEU A 142 36.22 -42.03 -15.91
CA LEU A 142 34.93 -41.32 -15.80
C LEU A 142 35.07 -40.29 -14.67
N PRO A 143 34.98 -38.97 -14.95
CA PRO A 143 34.96 -37.97 -13.90
C PRO A 143 33.75 -38.15 -12.99
N GLU A 144 33.93 -38.14 -11.65
CA GLU A 144 32.80 -38.11 -10.72
C GLU A 144 31.95 -36.85 -10.96
N GLU A 145 30.62 -37.02 -11.02
CA GLU A 145 29.68 -35.90 -10.88
C GLU A 145 29.98 -35.15 -9.56
N PRO A 146 30.23 -33.83 -9.58
CA PRO A 146 30.53 -33.09 -8.37
C PRO A 146 29.34 -33.19 -7.41
N LYS A 147 29.60 -33.59 -6.16
CA LYS A 147 28.59 -33.84 -5.13
C LYS A 147 27.78 -32.57 -4.84
N GLY A 148 26.70 -32.38 -5.60
CA GLY A 148 25.81 -31.23 -5.53
C GLY A 148 25.35 -31.00 -4.09
N SER A 149 25.45 -29.75 -3.65
CA SER A 149 25.19 -29.40 -2.26
C SER A 149 23.74 -29.73 -1.91
N TRP A 150 23.46 -30.05 -0.65
CA TRP A 150 22.10 -30.43 -0.22
C TRP A 150 21.04 -29.37 -0.62
N VAL A 151 21.43 -28.09 -0.63
CA VAL A 151 20.59 -26.98 -1.11
C VAL A 151 20.24 -27.02 -2.60
N ASP A 152 20.94 -27.76 -3.45
CA ASP A 152 20.63 -27.93 -4.88
C ASP A 152 19.44 -28.89 -5.10
N ARG A 153 19.18 -29.80 -4.16
CA ARG A 153 18.03 -30.73 -4.20
C ARG A 153 16.71 -30.10 -3.73
N ILE A 154 16.75 -28.87 -3.24
CA ILE A 154 15.59 -28.19 -2.63
C ILE A 154 14.56 -27.78 -3.70
N GLY A 155 14.96 -27.17 -4.80
CA GLY A 155 14.06 -26.83 -5.92
C GLY A 155 14.77 -26.07 -7.05
N PRO A 156 14.16 -25.98 -8.25
CA PRO A 156 14.75 -25.30 -9.40
C PRO A 156 14.65 -23.76 -9.31
N GLY A 157 15.59 -23.10 -9.99
CA GLY A 157 15.69 -21.64 -10.07
C GLY A 157 16.64 -21.03 -9.03
N PRO A 158 16.81 -19.69 -9.04
CA PRO A 158 17.63 -18.99 -8.06
C PRO A 158 17.04 -19.14 -6.64
N LYS A 159 17.93 -19.18 -5.65
CA LYS A 159 17.61 -19.46 -4.24
C LYS A 159 17.77 -18.21 -3.39
N ASP A 160 17.05 -17.18 -3.79
CA ASP A 160 17.07 -15.87 -3.14
C ASP A 160 16.61 -15.98 -1.67
N CYS A 161 16.96 -15.01 -0.83
CA CYS A 161 16.60 -15.01 0.60
C CYS A 161 15.08 -15.18 0.82
N TRP A 162 14.26 -14.65 -0.09
CA TRP A 162 12.82 -14.84 -0.15
C TRP A 162 12.41 -16.31 -0.30
N PHE A 163 13.02 -17.05 -1.23
CA PHE A 163 12.73 -18.47 -1.44
C PHE A 163 13.15 -19.31 -0.23
N MET A 164 14.30 -19.00 0.39
CA MET A 164 14.75 -19.69 1.61
C MET A 164 13.82 -19.42 2.80
N TYR A 165 13.36 -18.19 3.00
CA TYR A 165 12.32 -17.86 3.99
C TYR A 165 11.05 -18.70 3.78
N CYS A 166 10.52 -18.68 2.55
CA CYS A 166 9.31 -19.43 2.21
C CYS A 166 9.50 -20.95 2.37
N TYR A 167 10.67 -21.48 2.04
CA TYR A 167 10.97 -22.91 2.18
C TYR A 167 11.10 -23.35 3.65
N ILE A 168 11.78 -22.56 4.49
CA ILE A 168 11.89 -22.81 5.93
C ILE A 168 10.50 -22.79 6.59
N LEU A 169 9.69 -21.78 6.27
CA LEU A 169 8.34 -21.63 6.83
C LEU A 169 7.39 -22.77 6.43
N THR A 170 7.62 -23.38 5.27
CA THR A 170 6.82 -24.49 4.75
C THR A 170 7.52 -25.86 4.85
N CYS A 171 8.56 -25.97 5.70
CA CYS A 171 9.34 -27.21 5.85
C CYS A 171 8.50 -28.39 6.36
N CYS A 172 7.49 -28.09 7.19
CA CYS A 172 6.48 -29.03 7.70
C CYS A 172 5.56 -29.62 6.62
N VAL A 173 5.54 -29.06 5.41
CA VAL A 173 4.78 -29.59 4.26
C VAL A 173 5.75 -30.13 3.19
N PRO A 174 6.19 -31.40 3.32
CA PRO A 174 7.10 -32.03 2.36
C PRO A 174 6.48 -32.22 0.97
N LYS A 175 7.34 -32.40 -0.04
CA LYS A 175 6.96 -32.48 -1.47
C LYS A 175 5.88 -33.53 -1.77
N PHE A 176 5.88 -34.67 -1.05
CA PHE A 176 4.91 -35.75 -1.27
C PHE A 176 3.46 -35.35 -0.94
N LEU A 177 3.25 -34.56 0.12
CA LEU A 177 1.92 -34.04 0.47
C LEU A 177 1.41 -33.07 -0.59
N LEU A 178 2.26 -32.16 -1.08
CA LEU A 178 1.90 -31.25 -2.16
C LEU A 178 1.51 -31.99 -3.45
N SER A 179 2.27 -33.03 -3.84
CA SER A 179 1.92 -33.85 -5.02
C SER A 179 0.65 -34.70 -4.84
N SER A 180 0.31 -35.06 -3.59
CA SER A 180 -0.95 -35.72 -3.25
C SER A 180 -2.14 -34.76 -3.42
N CYS A 181 -2.02 -33.53 -2.90
CA CYS A 181 -2.98 -32.44 -3.08
C CYS A 181 -2.96 -31.79 -4.48
N GLY A 182 -2.52 -32.52 -5.52
CA GLY A 182 -2.56 -32.08 -6.92
C GLY A 182 -1.47 -31.09 -7.36
N ILE A 183 -0.67 -30.54 -6.45
CA ILE A 183 0.41 -29.58 -6.74
C ILE A 183 1.68 -30.33 -7.17
N ARG A 184 1.67 -30.83 -8.41
CA ARG A 184 2.67 -31.79 -8.92
C ARG A 184 3.92 -31.16 -9.52
N THR A 185 3.85 -30.00 -10.18
CA THR A 185 5.04 -29.40 -10.83
C THR A 185 5.89 -28.61 -9.83
N PRO A 186 7.23 -28.57 -9.98
CA PRO A 186 8.09 -27.82 -9.05
C PRO A 186 7.84 -26.30 -9.13
N GLU A 187 7.44 -25.79 -10.29
CA GLU A 187 7.00 -24.40 -10.49
C GLU A 187 5.76 -24.07 -9.63
N GLN A 188 4.74 -24.94 -9.66
CA GLN A 188 3.54 -24.80 -8.82
C GLN A 188 3.87 -24.91 -7.33
N GLN A 189 4.75 -25.84 -6.94
CA GLN A 189 5.18 -25.99 -5.55
C GLN A 189 5.94 -24.74 -5.06
N ARG A 190 6.79 -24.12 -5.89
CA ARG A 190 7.45 -22.84 -5.57
C ARG A 190 6.42 -21.72 -5.36
N ALA A 191 5.50 -21.54 -6.32
CA ALA A 191 4.46 -20.51 -6.23
C ALA A 191 3.52 -20.71 -5.01
N TRP A 192 3.24 -21.95 -4.61
CA TRP A 192 2.49 -22.25 -3.39
C TRP A 192 3.26 -21.87 -2.12
N ARG A 193 4.56 -22.19 -2.04
CA ARG A 193 5.42 -21.82 -0.89
C ARG A 193 5.56 -20.30 -0.77
N GLU A 194 5.73 -19.59 -1.88
CA GLU A 194 5.82 -18.13 -1.92
C GLU A 194 4.50 -17.47 -1.48
N LYS A 195 3.34 -18.02 -1.84
CA LYS A 195 2.04 -17.59 -1.31
C LYS A 195 1.91 -17.83 0.20
N MET A 196 2.37 -18.97 0.71
CA MET A 196 2.35 -19.24 2.16
C MET A 196 3.31 -18.32 2.94
N GLY A 197 4.45 -17.94 2.36
CA GLY A 197 5.33 -16.91 2.92
C GLY A 197 4.63 -15.55 3.04
N LEU A 198 3.90 -15.12 2.01
CA LEU A 198 3.10 -13.88 2.08
C LEU A 198 1.99 -13.96 3.14
N ILE A 199 1.25 -15.07 3.20
CA ILE A 199 0.20 -15.29 4.21
C ILE A 199 0.78 -15.24 5.62
N ALA A 200 1.96 -15.81 5.85
CA ALA A 200 2.62 -15.78 7.15
C ALA A 200 3.06 -14.37 7.57
N ILE A 201 3.52 -13.53 6.63
CA ILE A 201 3.83 -12.11 6.90
C ILE A 201 2.55 -11.34 7.23
N ILE A 202 1.46 -11.56 6.50
CA ILE A 202 0.17 -10.91 6.79
C ILE A 202 -0.33 -11.34 8.17
N MET A 203 -0.28 -12.64 8.48
CA MET A 203 -0.68 -13.20 9.78
C MET A 203 0.18 -12.66 10.93
N SER A 204 1.50 -12.55 10.77
CA SER A 204 2.39 -12.04 11.83
C SER A 204 2.22 -10.53 12.05
N LEU A 205 2.00 -9.74 10.99
CA LEU A 205 1.69 -8.32 11.12
C LEU A 205 0.32 -8.09 11.77
N MET A 206 -0.72 -8.84 11.38
CA MET A 206 -2.03 -8.79 12.04
C MET A 206 -1.97 -9.24 13.50
N GLY A 207 -1.20 -10.30 13.80
CA GLY A 207 -0.95 -10.75 15.17
C GLY A 207 -0.20 -9.71 16.01
N ALA A 208 0.80 -9.03 15.45
CA ALA A 208 1.53 -7.95 16.11
C ALA A 208 0.64 -6.74 16.40
N VAL A 209 -0.22 -6.33 15.44
CA VAL A 209 -1.21 -5.27 15.66
C VAL A 209 -2.19 -5.66 16.77
N GLY A 210 -2.78 -6.87 16.71
CA GLY A 210 -3.69 -7.36 17.75
C GLY A 210 -3.04 -7.48 19.14
N PHE A 211 -1.76 -7.85 19.19
CA PHE A 211 -0.98 -7.85 20.43
C PHE A 211 -0.79 -6.42 20.97
N ILE A 212 -0.40 -5.46 20.12
CA ILE A 212 -0.22 -4.06 20.53
C ILE A 212 -1.53 -3.44 21.04
N THR A 213 -2.68 -3.75 20.41
CA THR A 213 -3.97 -3.17 20.80
C THR A 213 -4.62 -3.82 22.03
N PHE A 214 -4.41 -5.12 22.29
CA PHE A 214 -5.12 -5.85 23.35
C PHE A 214 -4.25 -6.60 24.36
N GLY A 215 -3.05 -7.04 23.95
CA GLY A 215 -2.14 -7.84 24.78
C GLY A 215 -1.09 -7.01 25.53
N PHE A 216 -0.58 -5.94 24.93
CA PHE A 216 0.53 -5.15 25.44
C PHE A 216 0.25 -4.61 26.86
N THR A 217 -0.94 -4.04 27.05
CA THR A 217 -1.46 -3.60 28.37
C THR A 217 -1.35 -4.69 29.42
N GLN A 218 -1.81 -5.90 29.12
CA GLN A 218 -1.82 -7.03 30.07
C GLN A 218 -0.42 -7.58 30.34
N THR A 219 0.49 -7.54 29.36
CA THR A 219 1.87 -8.02 29.52
C THR A 219 2.78 -7.04 30.27
N VAL A 220 2.47 -5.74 30.23
CA VAL A 220 3.36 -4.68 30.73
C VAL A 220 2.79 -3.97 31.97
N CYS A 221 1.47 -4.01 32.18
CA CYS A 221 0.80 -3.50 33.39
C CYS A 221 0.28 -4.67 34.25
N SER A 222 1.13 -5.18 35.13
CA SER A 222 0.77 -6.22 36.11
C SER A 222 -0.40 -5.77 36.99
N LYS A 223 -1.30 -6.71 37.35
CA LYS A 223 -2.39 -6.44 38.31
C LYS A 223 -1.79 -5.95 39.65
N PRO A 224 -2.14 -4.75 40.14
CA PRO A 224 -1.65 -4.27 41.44
C PRO A 224 -2.27 -5.09 42.59
N PRO A 225 -1.65 -5.11 43.78
CA PRO A 225 -2.30 -5.61 45.00
C PRO A 225 -3.56 -4.78 45.30
N PRO A 226 -4.51 -5.28 46.11
CA PRO A 226 -5.67 -4.49 46.54
C PRO A 226 -5.20 -3.22 47.28
N ARG A 227 -5.81 -2.07 46.95
CA ARG A 227 -5.48 -0.76 47.52
C ARG A 227 -6.75 -0.06 47.98
N VAL A 228 -6.69 0.59 49.13
CA VAL A 228 -7.80 1.38 49.69
C VAL A 228 -7.30 2.80 49.95
N LYS A 229 -8.15 3.80 49.67
CA LYS A 229 -7.79 5.20 49.79
C LYS A 229 -7.86 5.67 51.24
N ASN A 230 -6.89 6.48 51.67
CA ASN A 230 -6.94 7.05 53.01
C ASN A 230 -8.17 7.97 53.17
N GLY A 231 -9.00 7.70 54.19
CA GLY A 231 -10.29 8.35 54.42
C GLY A 231 -11.51 7.52 54.00
N GLU A 232 -11.30 6.42 53.26
CA GLU A 232 -12.36 5.50 52.80
C GLU A 232 -12.28 4.13 53.52
N ILE A 233 -11.46 4.02 54.57
CA ILE A 233 -11.20 2.75 55.27
C ILE A 233 -12.29 2.51 56.32
N GLU A 234 -13.11 1.49 56.09
CA GLU A 234 -14.25 1.09 56.93
C GLU A 234 -13.85 0.60 58.33
N SER A 235 -14.83 0.59 59.25
CA SER A 235 -14.66 0.07 60.61
C SER A 235 -14.37 -1.43 60.69
N GLY A 236 -14.53 -2.19 59.61
CA GLY A 236 -14.09 -3.59 59.48
C GLY A 236 -12.57 -3.78 59.30
N SER A 237 -11.81 -2.70 59.11
CA SER A 237 -10.37 -2.75 58.87
C SER A 237 -9.54 -2.04 59.95
N LEU A 238 -8.28 -2.44 60.09
CA LEU A 238 -7.29 -1.85 60.98
C LEU A 238 -6.01 -1.50 60.19
N ILE A 239 -5.48 -0.28 60.37
CA ILE A 239 -4.25 0.16 59.69
C ILE A 239 -3.02 -0.17 60.55
N ILE A 240 -2.00 -0.79 59.94
CA ILE A 240 -0.69 -1.03 60.55
C ILE A 240 0.40 -0.77 59.48
N HIS A 241 1.29 0.20 59.73
CA HIS A 241 2.40 0.62 58.88
C HIS A 241 2.00 0.86 57.40
N GLY A 242 0.88 1.54 57.19
CA GLY A 242 0.36 1.84 55.86
C GLY A 242 -0.35 0.68 55.13
N TYR A 243 -0.60 -0.44 55.81
CA TYR A 243 -1.44 -1.53 55.30
C TYR A 243 -2.73 -1.61 56.10
N ALA A 244 -3.88 -1.64 55.42
CA ALA A 244 -5.18 -1.86 56.05
C ALA A 244 -5.54 -3.35 55.97
N TYR A 245 -5.62 -4.00 57.13
CA TYR A 245 -5.98 -5.41 57.29
C TYR A 245 -7.49 -5.54 57.50
N ASP A 246 -8.17 -6.36 56.69
CA ASP A 246 -9.55 -6.78 57.00
C ASP A 246 -9.55 -7.73 58.19
N LEU A 247 -10.14 -7.28 59.30
CA LEU A 247 -10.26 -8.03 60.54
C LEU A 247 -11.74 -8.19 60.97
N ALA A 248 -12.71 -7.88 60.10
CA ALA A 248 -14.14 -7.90 60.41
C ALA A 248 -14.61 -9.27 60.95
N ASN A 249 -14.04 -10.35 60.39
CA ASN A 249 -14.27 -11.74 60.81
C ASN A 249 -13.07 -12.33 61.60
N TRP A 250 -12.32 -11.51 62.34
CA TRP A 250 -11.16 -11.95 63.13
C TRP A 250 -11.32 -11.59 64.61
N THR A 251 -11.03 -12.55 65.49
CA THR A 251 -11.05 -12.39 66.95
C THR A 251 -9.63 -12.33 67.51
N HIS A 252 -9.41 -11.51 68.53
CA HIS A 252 -8.09 -11.38 69.13
C HIS A 252 -7.82 -12.57 70.08
N PRO A 253 -6.65 -13.23 70.02
CA PRO A 253 -6.30 -14.30 70.97
C PRO A 253 -6.36 -13.82 72.43
N ARG A 254 -6.64 -14.74 73.36
CA ARG A 254 -6.78 -14.41 74.78
C ARG A 254 -5.53 -13.71 75.33
N ALA A 255 -5.69 -12.48 75.80
CA ALA A 255 -4.60 -11.63 76.30
C ALA A 255 -4.94 -11.09 77.70
N GLY A 256 -4.42 -11.78 78.72
CA GLY A 256 -4.66 -11.47 80.13
C GLY A 256 -6.15 -11.47 80.49
N SER A 257 -6.59 -10.36 81.10
CA SER A 257 -7.98 -10.03 81.40
C SER A 257 -8.60 -9.00 80.43
N TYR A 258 -7.90 -8.64 79.35
CA TYR A 258 -8.26 -7.52 78.47
C TYR A 258 -8.93 -7.98 77.17
N PHE A 259 -8.56 -9.16 76.67
CA PHE A 259 -9.22 -9.85 75.57
C PHE A 259 -9.48 -11.31 75.96
N ASP A 260 -10.72 -11.76 75.78
CA ASP A 260 -11.22 -13.07 76.22
C ASP A 260 -10.81 -14.23 75.27
N GLY A 261 -10.61 -13.92 73.99
CA GLY A 261 -10.35 -14.87 72.90
C GLY A 261 -11.42 -14.87 71.80
N ASN A 262 -12.61 -14.33 72.08
CA ASN A 262 -13.79 -14.40 71.20
C ASN A 262 -14.26 -13.02 70.72
N THR A 263 -13.80 -11.95 71.35
CA THR A 263 -14.11 -10.57 70.95
C THR A 263 -13.20 -10.08 69.81
N SER A 264 -13.76 -9.28 68.90
CA SER A 264 -12.99 -8.57 67.86
C SER A 264 -12.68 -7.15 68.33
N PRO A 265 -11.39 -6.72 68.33
CA PRO A 265 -10.96 -5.42 68.87
C PRO A 265 -11.41 -4.24 68.00
N LEU A 266 -12.00 -4.49 66.83
CA LEU A 266 -12.58 -3.44 65.99
C LEU A 266 -13.81 -2.82 66.64
N TYR A 267 -14.71 -3.68 67.14
CA TYR A 267 -16.09 -3.33 67.49
C TYR A 267 -16.36 -3.31 69.00
N ALA A 268 -15.60 -4.07 69.79
CA ALA A 268 -15.77 -4.15 71.25
C ALA A 268 -14.46 -4.47 71.97
N GLY A 269 -14.32 -3.98 73.20
CA GLY A 269 -13.15 -4.21 74.05
C GLY A 269 -12.59 -2.92 74.65
N VAL A 270 -11.38 -3.00 75.22
CA VAL A 270 -10.74 -1.90 75.94
C VAL A 270 -10.20 -0.79 75.00
N LEU A 271 -10.02 -1.11 73.71
CA LEU A 271 -9.62 -0.17 72.66
C LEU A 271 -10.42 -0.45 71.37
N PRO A 272 -11.55 0.25 71.11
CA PRO A 272 -12.26 0.12 69.84
C PRO A 272 -11.39 0.67 68.71
N SER A 273 -11.04 -0.18 67.74
CA SER A 273 -9.97 0.08 66.77
C SER A 273 -10.39 0.05 65.29
N GLY A 274 -11.68 -0.13 65.00
CA GLY A 274 -12.19 -0.10 63.62
C GLY A 274 -11.95 1.23 62.91
N GLY A 275 -11.31 1.20 61.74
CA GLY A 275 -10.96 2.39 60.95
C GLY A 275 -9.83 3.25 61.55
N MET A 276 -9.13 2.72 62.56
CA MET A 276 -8.01 3.38 63.24
C MET A 276 -6.66 2.82 62.78
N ASP A 277 -5.59 3.51 63.16
CA ASP A 277 -4.19 3.11 62.97
C ASP A 277 -3.58 2.63 64.29
N ALA A 278 -3.01 1.43 64.25
CA ALA A 278 -2.38 0.72 65.35
C ALA A 278 -0.87 0.48 65.12
N SER A 279 -0.22 1.24 64.23
CA SER A 279 1.24 1.17 63.98
C SER A 279 2.06 1.33 65.27
N PHE A 280 1.57 2.13 66.22
CA PHE A 280 2.16 2.31 67.55
C PHE A 280 2.00 1.09 68.48
N LEU A 281 1.13 0.12 68.19
CA LEU A 281 1.11 -1.16 68.90
C LEU A 281 2.15 -2.13 68.30
N PHE A 282 2.45 -2.01 67.00
CA PHE A 282 3.33 -2.91 66.23
C PHE A 282 4.64 -2.26 65.76
N GLN A 283 5.24 -1.37 66.56
CA GLN A 283 6.45 -0.60 66.24
C GLN A 283 7.68 -1.48 65.90
N ASN A 284 8.56 -1.03 64.99
CA ASN A 284 9.79 -1.74 64.60
C ASN A 284 11.08 -0.96 64.95
N PRO A 285 11.36 -0.69 66.24
CA PRO A 285 12.46 0.22 66.64
C PRO A 285 13.88 -0.31 66.38
N ASN A 286 14.02 -1.57 65.95
CA ASN A 286 15.29 -2.30 65.90
C ASN A 286 15.70 -2.70 64.47
N GLU A 287 15.02 -2.18 63.44
CA GLU A 287 15.40 -2.34 62.03
C GLU A 287 16.36 -1.20 61.59
N ASN A 288 15.97 -0.28 60.71
CA ASN A 288 16.86 0.80 60.26
C ASN A 288 17.21 1.78 61.40
N CYS A 289 16.40 1.80 62.46
CA CYS A 289 16.62 2.56 63.70
C CYS A 289 17.67 1.98 64.66
N ALA A 290 18.19 0.76 64.42
CA ALA A 290 19.17 0.12 65.30
C ALA A 290 20.38 1.05 65.56
N GLY A 291 20.65 1.36 66.83
CA GLY A 291 21.75 2.21 67.27
C GLY A 291 21.56 3.72 67.05
N LEU A 292 20.39 4.17 66.59
CA LEU A 292 20.05 5.60 66.46
C LEU A 292 19.21 6.13 67.65
N LEU A 293 18.62 5.23 68.43
CA LEU A 293 17.73 5.54 69.55
C LEU A 293 18.29 4.92 70.83
N THR A 294 18.36 5.69 71.92
CA THR A 294 18.92 5.21 73.20
C THR A 294 18.02 5.58 74.39
N VAL A 295 17.91 4.67 75.36
CA VAL A 295 16.99 4.78 76.50
C VAL A 295 17.69 5.46 77.68
N PRO A 296 17.22 6.61 78.20
CA PRO A 296 17.80 7.27 79.36
C PRO A 296 17.68 6.44 80.66
N SER A 297 18.65 6.60 81.56
CA SER A 297 18.59 6.04 82.92
C SER A 297 17.45 6.68 83.73
N GLY A 298 16.34 5.96 83.87
CA GLY A 298 15.10 6.45 84.49
C GLY A 298 13.86 6.31 83.61
N SER A 299 14.03 5.96 82.33
CA SER A 299 12.91 5.60 81.44
C SER A 299 12.24 4.29 81.86
N GLY A 300 10.92 4.19 81.66
CA GLY A 300 10.14 2.96 81.86
C GLY A 300 10.12 2.03 80.64
N ILE A 301 10.85 2.35 79.56
CA ILE A 301 10.96 1.51 78.37
C ILE A 301 11.94 0.36 78.65
N SER A 302 11.47 -0.89 78.54
CA SER A 302 12.35 -2.06 78.66
C SER A 302 13.31 -2.12 77.46
N VAL A 303 14.59 -2.44 77.69
CA VAL A 303 15.58 -2.70 76.62
C VAL A 303 15.77 -4.19 76.38
N ASN A 304 16.17 -4.57 75.17
CA ASN A 304 16.57 -5.92 74.80
C ASN A 304 17.79 -5.84 73.86
N GLY A 305 18.87 -6.56 74.18
CA GLY A 305 20.13 -6.51 73.43
C GLY A 305 20.80 -5.12 73.35
N GLY A 306 20.44 -4.18 74.23
CA GLY A 306 20.88 -2.78 74.19
C GLY A 306 19.94 -1.82 73.43
N TYR A 307 18.88 -2.31 72.81
CA TYR A 307 17.93 -1.51 72.02
C TYR A 307 16.55 -1.39 72.72
N PRO A 308 15.78 -0.31 72.49
CA PRO A 308 14.42 -0.17 73.02
C PRO A 308 13.46 -1.26 72.49
N ASN A 309 12.53 -1.74 73.32
CA ASN A 309 11.45 -2.63 72.84
C ASN A 309 10.31 -1.86 72.15
N TRP A 310 10.08 -0.60 72.53
CA TRP A 310 9.13 0.34 71.91
C TRP A 310 9.65 1.78 72.09
N VAL A 311 9.10 2.74 71.35
CA VAL A 311 9.59 4.13 71.22
C VAL A 311 8.46 5.16 71.36
N PHE A 312 7.26 4.85 70.85
CA PHE A 312 6.01 5.57 71.07
C PHE A 312 5.18 4.90 72.19
N PRO A 313 4.23 5.60 72.82
CA PRO A 313 3.26 4.95 73.71
C PRO A 313 2.31 4.11 72.86
N CYS A 314 1.95 2.91 73.34
CA CYS A 314 1.23 1.89 72.55
C CYS A 314 -0.29 2.15 72.48
N ASN A 315 -0.63 3.34 71.95
CA ASN A 315 -1.96 3.90 71.77
C ASN A 315 -2.35 3.86 70.27
N ILE A 316 -3.65 3.86 69.97
CA ILE A 316 -4.16 4.01 68.58
C ILE A 316 -4.38 5.49 68.22
N PHE A 317 -4.29 5.81 66.93
CA PHE A 317 -4.65 7.12 66.37
C PHE A 317 -5.53 6.97 65.11
N ASN A 318 -6.16 8.04 64.63
CA ASN A 318 -7.10 7.95 63.51
C ASN A 318 -6.43 8.18 62.14
N GLN A 319 -7.02 7.60 61.09
CA GLN A 319 -6.57 7.73 59.68
C GLN A 319 -6.59 9.18 59.14
N TYR A 320 -7.21 10.11 59.87
CA TYR A 320 -7.30 11.53 59.52
C TYR A 320 -6.18 12.38 60.12
N GLY A 321 -5.39 11.86 61.06
CA GLY A 321 -4.32 12.61 61.74
C GLY A 321 -4.82 13.67 62.74
N THR A 322 -6.08 13.57 63.20
CA THR A 322 -6.69 14.55 64.13
C THR A 322 -6.67 14.11 65.59
N THR A 323 -6.17 12.91 65.90
CA THR A 323 -5.99 12.44 67.29
C THR A 323 -4.98 13.31 68.04
N PRO A 324 -5.32 13.89 69.20
CA PRO A 324 -4.38 14.67 69.99
C PRO A 324 -3.28 13.79 70.60
N GLN A 325 -2.13 14.41 70.87
CA GLN A 325 -0.96 13.77 71.49
C GLN A 325 -1.34 13.10 72.82
N ASN A 326 -1.25 11.76 72.90
CA ASN A 326 -1.51 11.02 74.13
C ASN A 326 -0.24 10.29 74.61
N LEU A 327 0.41 10.84 75.63
CA LEU A 327 1.62 10.29 76.25
C LEU A 327 1.34 9.27 77.38
N THR A 328 0.07 8.99 77.69
CA THR A 328 -0.28 7.95 78.69
C THR A 328 0.06 6.55 78.16
N GLY A 329 0.39 5.63 79.06
CA GLY A 329 0.76 4.26 78.72
C GLY A 329 2.22 4.04 78.31
N TYR A 330 3.06 5.08 78.25
CA TYR A 330 4.46 5.01 77.82
C TYR A 330 5.31 3.93 78.53
N THR A 331 5.03 3.71 79.82
CA THR A 331 5.73 2.74 80.69
C THR A 331 5.07 1.37 80.74
N ASN A 332 3.92 1.17 80.07
CA ASN A 332 3.13 -0.05 80.16
C ASN A 332 3.27 -0.93 78.91
N ARG A 333 4.05 -2.01 79.02
CA ARG A 333 4.28 -2.99 77.95
C ARG A 333 3.00 -3.68 77.43
N LEU A 334 1.91 -3.69 78.20
CA LEU A 334 0.72 -4.55 77.96
C LEU A 334 0.12 -4.46 76.55
N LEU A 335 0.07 -3.25 75.97
CA LEU A 335 -0.52 -3.00 74.64
C LEU A 335 0.51 -3.16 73.49
N CYS A 336 1.80 -3.19 73.83
CA CYS A 336 2.90 -3.20 72.88
C CYS A 336 3.16 -4.61 72.35
N HIS A 337 2.86 -4.87 71.08
CA HIS A 337 2.97 -6.17 70.41
C HIS A 337 4.44 -6.51 70.07
N THR A 338 5.23 -6.65 71.12
CA THR A 338 6.70 -6.77 71.15
C THR A 338 7.15 -8.17 71.59
N GLY A 339 6.25 -9.16 71.50
CA GLY A 339 6.48 -10.55 71.85
C GLY A 339 6.67 -11.45 70.62
N SER A 340 7.34 -12.59 70.82
CA SER A 340 7.61 -13.59 69.78
C SER A 340 6.35 -14.29 69.25
N GLY A 341 5.22 -14.25 69.97
CA GLY A 341 3.94 -14.79 69.50
C GLY A 341 3.11 -13.82 68.65
N SER A 342 3.18 -12.51 68.92
CA SER A 342 2.31 -11.52 68.26
C SER A 342 2.75 -11.16 66.83
N ARG A 343 4.05 -11.31 66.51
CA ARG A 343 4.58 -10.97 65.18
C ARG A 343 4.32 -12.05 64.12
N PRO A 344 4.59 -13.35 64.37
CA PRO A 344 4.20 -14.40 63.43
C PRO A 344 2.69 -14.46 63.17
N LEU A 345 1.86 -14.10 64.17
CA LEU A 345 0.41 -14.03 63.98
C LEU A 345 0.00 -12.91 63.00
N LEU A 346 0.58 -11.72 63.12
CA LEU A 346 0.36 -10.65 62.13
C LEU A 346 0.85 -11.08 60.73
N ASP A 347 1.95 -11.83 60.66
CA ASP A 347 2.45 -12.37 59.40
C ASP A 347 1.48 -13.37 58.72
N THR A 348 0.68 -14.13 59.48
CA THR A 348 -0.37 -15.01 58.91
C THR A 348 -1.55 -14.25 58.29
N LEU A 349 -1.70 -12.96 58.60
CA LEU A 349 -2.79 -12.11 58.09
C LEU A 349 -2.40 -11.37 56.79
N LYS A 350 -1.23 -11.67 56.21
CA LYS A 350 -0.70 -11.01 55.00
C LYS A 350 -1.60 -11.09 53.77
N ASP A 351 -2.43 -12.12 53.66
CA ASP A 351 -3.36 -12.29 52.53
C ASP A 351 -4.63 -11.42 52.66
N LYS A 352 -4.89 -10.87 53.86
CA LYS A 352 -6.03 -9.97 54.14
C LYS A 352 -5.66 -8.48 54.13
N ARG A 353 -4.44 -8.13 53.74
CA ARG A 353 -3.97 -6.73 53.76
C ARG A 353 -4.16 -6.05 52.40
N SER A 354 -4.64 -4.82 52.44
CA SER A 354 -4.65 -3.88 51.33
C SER A 354 -3.63 -2.77 51.57
N VAL A 355 -3.14 -2.16 50.49
CA VAL A 355 -2.20 -1.03 50.55
C VAL A 355 -2.99 0.25 50.77
N VAL A 356 -2.77 0.97 51.87
CA VAL A 356 -3.35 2.31 52.05
C VAL A 356 -2.64 3.28 51.13
N TYR A 357 -3.37 3.86 50.18
CA TYR A 357 -2.82 4.85 49.26
C TYR A 357 -3.31 6.26 49.53
N TYR A 358 -2.46 7.23 49.21
CA TYR A 358 -2.72 8.67 49.27
C TYR A 358 -2.52 9.28 47.88
N ASP A 359 -3.45 10.14 47.49
CA ASP A 359 -3.27 10.98 46.30
C ASP A 359 -2.27 12.11 46.59
N TRP A 360 -1.59 12.62 45.55
CA TRP A 360 -0.78 13.85 45.68
C TRP A 360 -1.60 15.06 46.16
N SER A 361 -2.90 15.12 45.85
CA SER A 361 -3.82 16.13 46.38
C SER A 361 -4.07 16.01 47.88
N GLN A 362 -4.04 14.79 48.45
CA GLN A 362 -4.14 14.57 49.89
C GLN A 362 -2.82 14.89 50.61
N VAL A 363 -1.67 14.58 49.99
CA VAL A 363 -0.34 14.93 50.53
C VAL A 363 -0.10 16.44 50.52
N MET A 364 -0.50 17.15 49.47
CA MET A 364 -0.38 18.62 49.36
C MET A 364 -1.33 19.39 50.28
N ASN A 365 -2.29 18.74 50.94
CA ASN A 365 -3.25 19.41 51.81
C ASN A 365 -2.60 19.86 53.13
N THR A 366 -2.62 21.16 53.39
CA THR A 366 -1.97 21.76 54.56
C THR A 366 -2.62 21.39 55.91
N SER A 367 -3.80 20.75 55.91
CA SER A 367 -4.46 20.29 57.13
C SER A 367 -3.72 19.16 57.87
N ARG A 368 -2.78 18.46 57.22
CA ARG A 368 -1.97 17.38 57.82
C ARG A 368 -0.51 17.51 57.41
N ASN A 369 0.42 17.23 58.33
CA ASN A 369 1.85 17.38 58.09
C ASN A 369 2.45 16.14 57.42
N LEU A 370 1.99 15.84 56.20
CA LEU A 370 2.46 14.71 55.40
C LEU A 370 3.73 15.07 54.60
N ALA A 371 4.61 14.09 54.42
CA ALA A 371 5.75 14.12 53.50
C ALA A 371 5.96 12.74 52.85
N VAL A 372 6.63 12.68 51.70
CA VAL A 372 6.89 11.42 50.97
C VAL A 372 8.38 11.07 51.00
N TYR A 373 8.70 9.81 51.27
CA TYR A 373 10.07 9.27 51.22
C TYR A 373 10.08 7.87 50.61
N GLU A 374 10.80 7.65 49.50
CA GLU A 374 10.89 6.35 48.79
C GLU A 374 9.50 5.69 48.56
N SER A 375 8.52 6.49 48.11
CA SER A 375 7.09 6.14 47.93
C SER A 375 6.26 5.89 49.20
N ASN A 376 6.84 6.01 50.39
CA ASN A 376 6.15 5.88 51.68
C ASN A 376 5.65 7.27 52.13
N VAL A 377 4.43 7.35 52.66
CA VAL A 377 3.83 8.58 53.19
C VAL A 377 4.08 8.62 54.70
N LEU A 378 4.80 9.63 55.15
CA LEU A 378 5.19 9.85 56.54
C LEU A 378 4.31 10.96 57.16
N ASP A 379 3.75 10.72 58.34
CA ASP A 379 3.05 11.76 59.10
C ASP A 379 3.98 12.38 60.15
N LEU A 380 4.46 13.59 59.85
CA LEU A 380 5.42 14.30 60.68
C LEU A 380 4.81 14.79 62.00
N ASN A 381 3.49 14.79 62.17
CA ASN A 381 2.85 15.06 63.46
C ASN A 381 3.02 13.91 64.46
N LEU A 382 3.23 12.67 64.00
CA LEU A 382 3.48 11.53 64.89
C LEU A 382 4.77 11.72 65.71
N LEU A 383 5.77 12.45 65.19
CA LEU A 383 6.99 12.83 65.92
C LEU A 383 6.75 13.72 67.16
N ARG A 384 5.54 14.27 67.32
CA ARG A 384 5.14 14.97 68.56
C ARG A 384 4.88 13.99 69.72
N TRP A 385 4.62 12.71 69.44
CA TRP A 385 4.35 11.69 70.45
C TRP A 385 5.63 11.15 71.12
N LEU A 386 6.82 11.52 70.63
CA LEU A 386 8.11 11.18 71.24
C LEU A 386 8.39 12.04 72.49
N ASP A 387 8.52 11.40 73.64
CA ASP A 387 8.96 12.04 74.88
C ASP A 387 10.47 11.85 75.13
N GLN A 388 11.19 12.97 75.28
CA GLN A 388 12.62 13.01 75.59
C GLN A 388 12.96 12.47 76.98
N SER A 389 11.99 12.39 77.91
CA SER A 389 12.22 11.74 79.21
C SER A 389 12.35 10.21 79.09
N GLN A 390 11.74 9.61 78.05
CA GLN A 390 11.69 8.16 77.86
C GLN A 390 12.64 7.65 76.77
N ILE A 391 12.93 8.45 75.74
CA ILE A 391 13.80 8.04 74.62
C ILE A 391 14.64 9.22 74.07
N THR A 392 15.94 8.99 73.93
CA THR A 392 16.87 9.90 73.23
C THR A 392 16.84 9.59 71.73
N TYR A 393 16.71 10.63 70.91
CA TYR A 393 16.66 10.51 69.44
C TYR A 393 17.55 11.58 68.76
N PRO A 394 17.98 11.40 67.50
CA PRO A 394 18.89 12.31 66.82
C PRO A 394 18.26 13.66 66.49
N GLN A 395 19.04 14.76 66.48
CA GLN A 395 18.51 16.12 66.26
C GLN A 395 17.72 16.29 64.96
N PHE A 396 18.06 15.55 63.90
CA PHE A 396 17.29 15.48 62.65
C PHE A 396 15.78 15.21 62.84
N PHE A 397 15.39 14.49 63.90
CA PHE A 397 13.98 14.24 64.22
C PHE A 397 13.34 15.51 64.82
N THR A 398 14.07 16.28 65.63
CA THR A 398 13.68 17.64 66.04
C THR A 398 13.56 18.55 64.81
N ASP A 399 14.55 18.53 63.92
CA ASP A 399 14.64 19.40 62.73
C ASP A 399 13.51 19.14 61.73
N ILE A 400 13.13 17.88 61.51
CA ILE A 400 11.97 17.52 60.69
C ILE A 400 10.67 17.85 61.41
N ARG A 401 10.56 17.66 62.74
CA ARG A 401 9.37 18.03 63.53
C ARG A 401 9.12 19.53 63.56
N THR A 402 10.17 20.36 63.63
CA THR A 402 10.07 21.84 63.58
C THR A 402 9.96 22.33 62.13
N GLY A 403 10.68 21.72 61.19
CA GLY A 403 10.54 21.98 59.75
C GLY A 403 9.15 21.63 59.20
N ALA A 404 8.45 20.67 59.81
CA ALA A 404 7.03 20.39 59.55
C ALA A 404 6.12 21.52 60.06
N ALA A 405 6.39 22.06 61.25
CA ALA A 405 5.66 23.22 61.77
C ALA A 405 5.91 24.51 60.96
N ASN A 406 7.06 24.60 60.28
CA ASN A 406 7.45 25.71 59.40
C ASN A 406 7.17 25.41 57.91
N ALA A 407 6.38 24.39 57.57
CA ALA A 407 6.01 23.98 56.20
C ALA A 407 7.19 23.71 55.22
N THR A 408 8.41 23.51 55.72
CA THR A 408 9.62 23.29 54.91
C THR A 408 9.54 21.94 54.16
N PHE A 409 9.03 20.92 54.84
CA PHE A 409 8.95 19.53 54.37
C PHE A 409 7.53 19.04 54.09
N GLN A 410 6.51 19.82 54.50
CA GLN A 410 5.11 19.48 54.29
C GLN A 410 4.75 19.43 52.80
N GLY A 411 3.94 18.44 52.41
CA GLY A 411 3.42 18.28 51.05
C GLY A 411 4.45 17.86 50.00
N ARG A 412 5.68 17.50 50.40
CA ARG A 412 6.82 17.32 49.49
C ARG A 412 7.43 15.94 49.56
N ASP A 413 8.06 15.53 48.46
CA ASP A 413 9.01 14.42 48.45
C ASP A 413 10.35 14.88 49.08
N ILE A 414 10.72 14.26 50.20
CA ILE A 414 11.97 14.53 50.91
C ILE A 414 13.09 13.54 50.56
N THR A 415 12.87 12.57 49.67
CA THR A 415 13.86 11.57 49.23
C THR A 415 15.11 12.25 48.66
N MET A 416 14.95 13.11 47.65
CA MET A 416 16.08 13.84 47.06
C MET A 416 16.79 14.76 48.07
N HIS A 417 16.08 15.30 49.06
CA HIS A 417 16.65 16.16 50.10
C HIS A 417 17.52 15.36 51.08
N THR A 418 16.97 14.28 51.65
CA THR A 418 17.66 13.39 52.60
C THR A 418 18.85 12.65 51.99
N TYR A 419 18.78 12.27 50.71
CA TYR A 419 19.92 11.72 49.96
C TYR A 419 21.04 12.75 49.78
N ARG A 420 20.73 14.00 49.39
CA ARG A 420 21.74 15.07 49.22
C ARG A 420 22.47 15.43 50.52
N MET A 421 21.80 15.32 51.66
CA MET A 421 22.40 15.54 52.99
C MET A 421 23.10 14.29 53.56
N SER A 422 23.16 13.18 52.82
CA SER A 422 23.68 11.88 53.29
C SER A 422 22.97 11.30 54.52
N GLN A 423 21.75 11.76 54.82
CA GLN A 423 20.97 11.37 56.02
C GLN A 423 20.06 10.14 55.78
N LYS A 424 20.33 9.34 54.75
CA LYS A 424 19.52 8.17 54.35
C LYS A 424 19.16 7.22 55.51
N ARG A 425 20.13 6.89 56.39
CA ARG A 425 19.86 5.99 57.54
C ARG A 425 18.83 6.55 58.51
N LEU A 426 18.83 7.87 58.73
CA LEU A 426 17.86 8.56 59.58
C LEU A 426 16.48 8.62 58.92
N ALA A 427 16.43 8.86 57.61
CA ALA A 427 15.19 8.84 56.83
C ALA A 427 14.54 7.43 56.78
N ASN A 428 15.36 6.38 56.63
CA ASN A 428 14.90 4.99 56.77
C ASN A 428 14.35 4.70 58.18
N CYS A 429 14.99 5.21 59.24
CA CYS A 429 14.46 5.06 60.60
C CYS A 429 13.12 5.80 60.79
N LEU A 430 12.94 6.99 60.19
CA LEU A 430 11.62 7.66 60.19
C LEU A 430 10.55 6.82 59.46
N LYS A 431 10.91 6.19 58.34
CA LYS A 431 10.02 5.27 57.59
C LYS A 431 9.54 4.10 58.46
N ASP A 432 10.42 3.47 59.24
CA ASP A 432 10.07 2.35 60.14
C ASP A 432 9.18 2.79 61.35
N LEU A 433 9.05 4.09 61.59
CA LEU A 433 8.41 4.66 62.79
C LEU A 433 7.11 5.43 62.52
N ILE A 434 6.98 6.13 61.39
CA ILE A 434 5.87 7.07 61.12
C ILE A 434 5.23 6.92 59.72
N THR A 435 5.39 5.77 59.06
CA THR A 435 4.71 5.47 57.78
C THR A 435 3.21 5.20 58.01
N VAL A 436 2.36 6.00 57.36
CA VAL A 436 0.89 5.91 57.44
C VAL A 436 0.23 5.45 56.13
N GLY A 437 1.03 5.12 55.11
CA GLY A 437 0.57 4.66 53.80
C GLY A 437 1.61 4.85 52.70
N PHE A 438 1.16 4.77 51.46
CA PHE A 438 2.00 4.86 50.26
C PHE A 438 1.42 5.88 49.28
N ILE A 439 2.26 6.58 48.52
CA ILE A 439 1.79 7.53 47.50
C ILE A 439 1.23 6.75 46.29
N ASP A 440 0.24 7.30 45.58
CA ASP A 440 -0.16 6.71 44.31
C ASP A 440 0.92 6.87 43.22
N THR A 441 1.16 5.77 42.48
CA THR A 441 2.15 5.68 41.40
C THR A 441 1.69 4.68 40.34
N SER A 442 1.40 5.16 39.14
CA SER A 442 1.33 4.29 37.95
C SER A 442 2.71 3.69 37.67
N SER A 443 2.77 2.40 37.33
CA SER A 443 4.05 1.81 36.92
C SER A 443 4.51 2.38 35.59
N ILE A 444 5.83 2.46 35.38
CA ILE A 444 6.44 2.88 34.10
C ILE A 444 5.87 2.04 32.93
N GLY A 445 5.58 0.77 33.18
CA GLY A 445 4.95 -0.12 32.22
C GLY A 445 3.51 0.28 31.85
N CYS A 446 2.67 0.57 32.85
CA CYS A 446 1.29 1.03 32.59
C CYS A 446 1.29 2.34 31.79
N VAL A 447 2.13 3.31 32.18
CA VAL A 447 2.27 4.60 31.47
C VAL A 447 2.78 4.41 30.03
N ALA A 448 3.80 3.58 29.83
CA ALA A 448 4.29 3.25 28.49
C ALA A 448 3.21 2.58 27.62
N SER A 449 2.37 1.74 28.21
CA SER A 449 1.25 1.11 27.50
C SER A 449 0.15 2.09 27.11
N GLU A 450 -0.17 3.08 27.94
CA GLU A 450 -1.11 4.15 27.58
C GLU A 450 -0.58 4.98 26.41
N VAL A 451 0.70 5.40 26.46
CA VAL A 451 1.35 6.16 25.38
C VAL A 451 1.31 5.39 24.05
N VAL A 452 1.67 4.11 24.05
CA VAL A 452 1.61 3.26 22.84
C VAL A 452 0.17 3.11 22.31
N LEU A 453 -0.81 2.94 23.21
CA LEU A 453 -2.21 2.82 22.83
C LEU A 453 -2.72 4.12 22.20
N TYR A 454 -2.49 5.29 22.81
CA TYR A 454 -2.92 6.57 22.24
C TYR A 454 -2.22 6.89 20.90
N VAL A 455 -0.91 6.64 20.77
CA VAL A 455 -0.18 6.86 19.51
C VAL A 455 -0.70 5.95 18.39
N SER A 456 -0.95 4.66 18.67
CA SER A 456 -1.51 3.74 17.67
C SER A 456 -2.95 4.10 17.28
N LEU A 457 -3.78 4.52 18.25
CA LEU A 457 -5.14 5.00 18.01
C LEU A 457 -5.16 6.22 17.07
N VAL A 458 -4.32 7.23 17.34
CA VAL A 458 -4.19 8.43 16.50
C VAL A 458 -3.73 8.07 15.07
N PHE A 459 -2.78 7.15 14.93
CA PHE A 459 -2.31 6.71 13.61
C PHE A 459 -3.40 5.97 12.81
N ILE A 460 -4.10 5.02 13.44
CA ILE A 460 -5.18 4.25 12.80
C ILE A 460 -6.33 5.18 12.38
N ILE A 461 -6.80 6.04 13.28
CA ILE A 461 -7.84 7.04 12.97
C ILE A 461 -7.35 7.97 11.86
N GLY A 462 -6.10 8.46 11.92
CA GLY A 462 -5.52 9.32 10.89
C GLY A 462 -5.54 8.70 9.49
N VAL A 463 -5.08 7.46 9.33
CA VAL A 463 -5.08 6.77 8.02
C VAL A 463 -6.50 6.53 7.50
N VAL A 464 -7.44 6.15 8.37
CA VAL A 464 -8.85 5.97 8.00
C VAL A 464 -9.50 7.30 7.62
N SER A 465 -9.26 8.37 8.39
CA SER A 465 -9.75 9.73 8.13
C SER A 465 -9.18 10.31 6.83
N ILE A 466 -7.91 10.06 6.50
CA ILE A 466 -7.32 10.47 5.22
C ILE A 466 -7.99 9.74 4.05
N LYS A 467 -8.18 8.41 4.14
CA LYS A 467 -8.90 7.65 3.09
C LYS A 467 -10.35 8.09 2.95
N PHE A 468 -11.04 8.36 4.05
CA PHE A 468 -12.41 8.88 4.04
C PHE A 468 -12.46 10.29 3.42
N ALA A 469 -11.56 11.20 3.82
CA ALA A 469 -11.47 12.54 3.25
C ALA A 469 -11.15 12.51 1.75
N MET A 470 -10.23 11.65 1.30
CA MET A 470 -9.95 11.45 -0.13
C MET A 470 -11.18 10.91 -0.89
N ALA A 471 -11.90 9.94 -0.32
CA ALA A 471 -13.12 9.41 -0.92
C ALA A 471 -14.26 10.44 -0.98
N VAL A 472 -14.39 11.30 0.03
CA VAL A 472 -15.34 12.42 0.07
C VAL A 472 -14.95 13.53 -0.90
N ILE A 473 -13.66 13.88 -0.99
CA ILE A 473 -13.13 14.86 -1.95
C ILE A 473 -13.37 14.37 -3.38
N PHE A 474 -13.02 13.11 -3.67
CA PHE A 474 -13.31 12.49 -4.96
C PHE A 474 -14.81 12.48 -5.24
N GLY A 475 -15.61 11.96 -4.30
CA GLY A 475 -17.06 11.81 -4.43
C GLY A 475 -17.82 13.10 -4.64
N TRP A 476 -17.45 14.20 -3.98
CA TRP A 476 -18.15 15.49 -4.08
C TRP A 476 -17.51 16.50 -5.03
N PHE A 477 -16.20 16.51 -5.26
CA PHE A 477 -15.53 17.58 -6.02
C PHE A 477 -14.90 17.12 -7.35
N ILE A 478 -14.59 15.83 -7.52
CA ILE A 478 -13.88 15.31 -8.70
C ILE A 478 -14.82 14.46 -9.59
N SER A 479 -15.63 13.59 -8.99
CA SER A 479 -16.50 12.62 -9.67
C SER A 479 -17.43 13.26 -10.70
N TRP A 480 -17.90 14.48 -10.44
CA TRP A 480 -18.81 15.22 -11.30
C TRP A 480 -18.14 15.96 -12.48
N ARG A 481 -16.80 15.89 -12.58
CA ARG A 481 -15.99 16.41 -13.71
C ARG A 481 -15.59 15.28 -14.66
N LEU A 482 -15.24 14.12 -14.11
CA LEU A 482 -14.90 12.91 -14.87
C LEU A 482 -16.12 12.39 -15.65
N GLY A 483 -15.96 12.19 -16.96
CA GLY A 483 -16.93 11.47 -17.80
C GLY A 483 -18.31 12.12 -17.92
N SER A 484 -18.39 13.45 -17.86
CA SER A 484 -19.64 14.20 -18.03
C SER A 484 -19.92 14.48 -19.50
N PHE A 485 -20.94 13.85 -20.08
CA PHE A 485 -21.39 14.10 -21.45
C PHE A 485 -22.04 15.48 -21.57
N GLY A 486 -21.23 16.52 -21.79
CA GLY A 486 -21.67 17.90 -21.70
C GLY A 486 -22.24 18.22 -20.30
N LYS A 487 -23.32 19.00 -20.26
CA LYS A 487 -23.93 19.51 -19.02
C LYS A 487 -25.05 18.59 -18.49
N GLU A 488 -24.76 17.31 -18.28
CA GLU A 488 -25.68 16.39 -17.59
C GLU A 488 -26.14 16.97 -16.24
N THR A 489 -27.45 17.00 -16.00
CA THR A 489 -27.98 17.48 -14.73
C THR A 489 -27.73 16.48 -13.61
N TYR A 490 -27.73 16.98 -12.37
CA TYR A 490 -27.63 16.12 -11.18
C TYR A 490 -28.74 15.05 -11.12
N ALA A 491 -29.93 15.37 -11.62
CA ALA A 491 -31.05 14.42 -11.69
C ALA A 491 -30.79 13.26 -12.66
N GLU A 492 -30.26 13.54 -13.85
CA GLU A 492 -29.92 12.52 -14.85
C GLU A 492 -28.77 11.62 -14.37
N ARG A 493 -27.75 12.20 -13.71
CA ARG A 493 -26.65 11.43 -13.10
C ARG A 493 -27.13 10.50 -11.99
N MET A 494 -28.05 10.97 -11.14
CA MET A 494 -28.69 10.14 -10.09
C MET A 494 -29.60 9.06 -10.69
N GLN A 495 -30.33 9.37 -11.77
CA GLN A 495 -31.11 8.38 -12.50
C GLN A 495 -30.22 7.32 -13.17
N ARG A 496 -29.03 7.70 -13.67
CA ARG A 496 -28.04 6.76 -14.20
C ARG A 496 -27.44 5.88 -13.11
N SER A 497 -27.05 6.41 -11.95
CA SER A 497 -26.53 5.57 -10.86
C SER A 497 -27.59 4.57 -10.39
N GLN A 498 -28.85 5.01 -10.25
CA GLN A 498 -29.96 4.11 -9.96
C GLN A 498 -30.20 3.08 -11.09
N ALA A 499 -30.03 3.45 -12.36
CA ALA A 499 -30.16 2.51 -13.48
C ALA A 499 -29.03 1.46 -13.51
N ILE A 500 -27.83 1.81 -13.03
CA ILE A 500 -26.72 0.87 -12.85
C ILE A 500 -26.97 -0.03 -11.64
N GLU A 501 -27.39 0.52 -10.49
CA GLU A 501 -27.73 -0.26 -9.28
C GLU A 501 -28.84 -1.29 -9.56
N ASN A 502 -29.95 -0.85 -10.15
CA ASN A 502 -31.05 -1.73 -10.60
C ASN A 502 -30.66 -2.77 -11.67
N TRP A 503 -29.48 -2.61 -12.31
CA TRP A 503 -28.93 -3.57 -13.26
C TRP A 503 -27.87 -4.48 -12.63
N THR A 504 -27.18 -4.04 -11.58
CA THR A 504 -26.34 -4.93 -10.77
C THR A 504 -27.15 -5.90 -9.91
N ASP A 505 -28.38 -5.53 -9.53
CA ASP A 505 -29.32 -6.41 -8.82
C ASP A 505 -29.89 -7.56 -9.70
N ASP A 506 -29.96 -7.35 -11.02
CA ASP A 506 -30.28 -8.40 -12.02
C ASP A 506 -29.39 -8.22 -13.26
N ILE A 507 -28.16 -8.73 -13.18
CA ILE A 507 -27.15 -8.63 -14.24
C ILE A 507 -27.55 -9.35 -15.53
N TYR A 508 -28.52 -10.27 -15.49
CA TYR A 508 -29.03 -10.98 -16.67
C TYR A 508 -30.10 -10.17 -17.41
N ARG A 509 -30.68 -9.15 -16.78
CA ARG A 509 -31.61 -8.22 -17.42
C ARG A 509 -30.95 -7.50 -18.61
N PRO A 510 -31.65 -7.35 -19.75
CA PRO A 510 -31.16 -6.49 -20.84
C PRO A 510 -31.13 -5.04 -20.38
N ALA A 511 -30.08 -4.31 -20.77
CA ALA A 511 -29.84 -2.93 -20.36
C ALA A 511 -31.02 -1.97 -20.71
N PRO A 512 -31.16 -0.84 -19.99
CA PRO A 512 -32.30 0.07 -20.13
C PRO A 512 -32.55 0.56 -21.56
N GLY A 513 -33.80 0.95 -21.85
CA GLY A 513 -34.25 1.34 -23.19
C GLY A 513 -33.45 2.47 -23.84
N SER A 514 -32.96 3.42 -23.04
CA SER A 514 -32.23 4.62 -23.45
C SER A 514 -30.81 4.33 -23.99
N TYR A 515 -30.09 3.37 -23.39
CA TYR A 515 -28.69 3.07 -23.72
C TYR A 515 -28.58 1.96 -24.77
N ARG A 516 -29.37 2.04 -25.85
CA ARG A 516 -29.44 1.02 -26.91
C ARG A 516 -28.99 1.61 -28.24
N PRO A 517 -28.12 0.95 -29.02
CA PRO A 517 -27.61 1.47 -30.29
C PRO A 517 -28.65 1.85 -31.35
N ASN A 518 -29.91 1.39 -31.22
CA ASN A 518 -31.03 1.72 -32.12
C ASN A 518 -32.06 2.68 -31.49
N ALA A 519 -31.77 3.30 -30.35
CA ALA A 519 -32.63 4.33 -29.77
C ALA A 519 -32.46 5.63 -30.60
N ASN A 520 -33.52 6.08 -31.27
CA ASN A 520 -33.49 7.31 -32.07
C ASN A 520 -32.96 8.50 -31.24
N ALA A 521 -31.83 9.06 -31.65
CA ALA A 521 -31.07 10.08 -30.90
C ALA A 521 -31.90 11.33 -30.50
N ASN A 522 -32.96 11.64 -31.24
CA ASN A 522 -33.86 12.78 -31.00
C ASN A 522 -34.84 12.58 -29.82
N LYS A 523 -34.50 11.77 -28.79
CA LYS A 523 -35.38 11.48 -27.64
C LYS A 523 -34.74 11.60 -26.25
N TRP A 524 -33.88 12.60 -26.06
CA TRP A 524 -33.55 13.11 -24.71
C TRP A 524 -34.74 13.80 -23.99
N ALA A 525 -35.93 13.87 -24.63
CA ALA A 525 -37.04 14.73 -24.20
C ALA A 525 -38.44 14.08 -24.22
N THR A 526 -38.58 12.80 -23.82
CA THR A 526 -39.91 12.23 -23.50
C THR A 526 -39.93 11.49 -22.17
N LYS A 527 -40.69 12.03 -21.20
CA LYS A 527 -40.97 11.40 -19.89
C LYS A 527 -41.80 10.13 -20.07
N GLU A 528 -41.31 8.99 -19.58
CA GLU A 528 -42.17 7.98 -18.98
C GLU A 528 -42.39 8.31 -17.50
N LYS A 529 -43.60 8.09 -17.00
CA LYS A 529 -44.01 8.44 -15.61
C LYS A 529 -44.13 7.17 -14.76
N ASP A 530 -43.01 6.61 -14.35
CA ASP A 530 -43.04 5.60 -13.28
C ASP A 530 -43.25 6.23 -11.90
N LYS A 531 -43.97 5.50 -11.04
CA LYS A 531 -44.54 6.03 -9.81
C LYS A 531 -43.53 5.95 -8.66
N LYS A 532 -43.28 7.08 -7.98
CA LYS A 532 -42.39 7.14 -6.82
C LYS A 532 -42.96 6.38 -5.63
N ALA A 533 -42.19 5.42 -5.10
CA ALA A 533 -42.27 5.07 -3.68
C ALA A 533 -41.48 6.10 -2.86
N PHE A 534 -41.90 6.39 -1.63
CA PHE A 534 -41.39 7.52 -0.83
C PHE A 534 -40.30 7.14 0.20
N LEU A 535 -39.97 5.85 0.34
CA LEU A 535 -38.97 5.34 1.29
C LEU A 535 -38.05 4.30 0.62
N PRO A 536 -36.72 4.34 0.85
CA PRO A 536 -35.81 3.27 0.44
C PRO A 536 -36.01 2.03 1.34
N SER A 537 -36.10 0.83 0.73
CA SER A 537 -36.56 -0.38 1.42
C SER A 537 -35.69 -1.63 1.17
N THR A 538 -34.37 -1.45 0.98
CA THR A 538 -33.39 -2.54 1.02
C THR A 538 -32.13 -2.10 1.76
N SER A 539 -31.48 -3.03 2.46
CA SER A 539 -30.17 -2.86 3.08
C SER A 539 -29.19 -3.88 2.49
N ARG A 540 -27.89 -3.57 2.49
CA ARG A 540 -26.83 -4.34 1.79
C ARG A 540 -26.53 -5.74 2.37
N PHE A 541 -27.37 -6.27 3.27
CA PHE A 541 -27.09 -7.48 4.06
C PHE A 541 -28.25 -8.50 4.06
N SER A 542 -28.93 -8.68 2.93
CA SER A 542 -29.93 -9.75 2.76
C SER A 542 -29.92 -10.33 1.36
N ARG A 543 -29.32 -11.53 1.21
CA ARG A 543 -29.57 -12.40 0.06
C ARG A 543 -30.88 -13.14 0.28
N ALA A 544 -31.75 -13.15 -0.72
CA ALA A 544 -32.81 -14.13 -0.86
C ALA A 544 -33.11 -14.32 -2.35
N ASP A 545 -33.00 -15.54 -2.85
CA ASP A 545 -33.57 -15.92 -4.14
C ASP A 545 -35.08 -15.70 -4.14
N ASN A 546 -35.66 -15.41 -5.30
CA ASN A 546 -36.94 -16.03 -5.69
C ASN A 546 -37.14 -15.97 -7.21
N LEU A 547 -36.98 -17.12 -7.86
CA LEU A 547 -37.31 -17.32 -9.26
C LEU A 547 -38.84 -17.27 -9.46
N LYS A 548 -39.36 -16.36 -10.27
CA LYS A 548 -40.75 -16.43 -10.79
C LYS A 548 -40.91 -15.66 -12.10
N GLY A 549 -41.18 -16.37 -13.18
CA GLY A 549 -41.30 -15.80 -14.52
C GLY A 549 -42.68 -15.20 -14.79
N GLY A 550 -42.71 -14.18 -15.66
CA GLY A 550 -43.92 -13.65 -16.30
C GLY A 550 -43.66 -13.47 -17.79
N ARG A 551 -44.45 -14.14 -18.64
CA ARG A 551 -44.24 -14.19 -20.11
C ARG A 551 -45.28 -13.32 -20.82
N PRO A 552 -44.90 -12.19 -21.46
CA PRO A 552 -45.77 -11.48 -22.39
C PRO A 552 -46.01 -12.31 -23.67
N THR A 553 -47.18 -12.14 -24.27
CA THR A 553 -47.65 -12.92 -25.42
C THR A 553 -47.12 -12.44 -26.78
N THR A 554 -47.18 -13.34 -27.76
CA THR A 554 -46.77 -13.15 -29.16
C THR A 554 -47.78 -12.34 -29.99
N THR A 555 -47.28 -11.51 -30.91
CA THR A 555 -48.05 -11.03 -32.09
C THR A 555 -47.12 -10.88 -33.30
N TYR A 556 -47.64 -11.18 -34.50
CA TYR A 556 -47.14 -10.98 -35.88
C TYR A 556 -45.98 -9.97 -36.08
N GLY A 557 -45.01 -10.16 -36.99
CA GLY A 557 -44.82 -11.25 -37.97
C GLY A 557 -45.45 -11.00 -39.34
N ASP A 558 -44.72 -10.38 -40.28
CA ASP A 558 -44.90 -10.58 -41.72
C ASP A 558 -43.62 -10.21 -42.51
N VAL A 559 -43.55 -10.59 -43.79
CA VAL A 559 -42.45 -10.32 -44.73
C VAL A 559 -43.02 -9.82 -46.06
N PRO A 560 -42.43 -8.78 -46.68
CA PRO A 560 -42.46 -8.75 -48.14
C PRO A 560 -41.08 -8.47 -48.76
N ASN A 561 -40.63 -9.42 -49.57
CA ASN A 561 -39.59 -9.23 -50.57
C ASN A 561 -40.24 -8.64 -51.84
N ARG A 562 -39.73 -7.54 -52.40
CA ARG A 562 -40.17 -7.02 -53.70
C ARG A 562 -39.02 -6.39 -54.48
N ARG A 563 -38.86 -6.80 -55.74
CA ARG A 563 -37.90 -6.25 -56.71
C ARG A 563 -38.60 -5.30 -57.70
N THR A 564 -37.82 -4.36 -58.25
CA THR A 564 -38.08 -3.55 -59.48
C THR A 564 -39.31 -2.61 -59.44
N ALA A 565 -39.35 -1.50 -60.19
CA ALA A 565 -38.40 -0.93 -61.16
C ALA A 565 -38.15 0.58 -60.87
N GLY A 566 -37.19 1.22 -61.54
CA GLY A 566 -36.85 2.65 -61.35
C GLY A 566 -37.14 3.53 -62.56
N THR A 567 -37.09 4.86 -62.35
CA THR A 567 -37.09 5.92 -63.38
C THR A 567 -36.21 7.09 -62.90
N SER A 568 -35.70 7.91 -63.82
CA SER A 568 -34.63 8.91 -63.61
C SER A 568 -35.11 10.38 -63.54
N THR A 569 -34.56 11.14 -62.56
CA THR A 569 -34.18 12.59 -62.63
C THR A 569 -35.27 13.62 -63.05
N PRO A 570 -34.99 14.96 -63.12
CA PRO A 570 -33.92 15.80 -62.57
C PRO A 570 -34.42 17.02 -61.72
N SER A 571 -33.50 17.91 -61.32
CA SER A 571 -33.72 19.36 -61.05
C SER A 571 -34.43 19.75 -59.72
N SER A 572 -34.31 20.98 -59.20
CA SER A 572 -33.24 22.02 -59.28
C SER A 572 -33.50 23.14 -58.25
N TYR A 573 -32.45 23.80 -57.75
CA TYR A 573 -32.35 25.27 -57.62
C TYR A 573 -30.92 25.68 -57.25
N GLY A 574 -30.44 26.84 -57.69
CA GLY A 574 -29.09 27.32 -57.36
C GLY A 574 -28.86 28.80 -57.66
N LYS A 575 -27.94 29.42 -56.91
CA LYS A 575 -27.39 30.80 -57.00
C LYS A 575 -26.37 30.96 -55.85
N THR A 576 -25.23 31.67 -55.95
CA THR A 576 -24.46 32.15 -57.12
C THR A 576 -22.99 32.40 -56.68
N LEU A 577 -22.06 32.26 -57.63
CA LEU A 577 -20.60 32.54 -57.56
C LEU A 577 -20.24 33.98 -57.10
N PRO A 578 -19.02 34.25 -56.56
CA PRO A 578 -17.78 34.20 -57.34
C PRO A 578 -16.56 33.47 -56.73
N VAL A 579 -15.71 32.97 -57.63
CA VAL A 579 -14.32 32.51 -57.38
C VAL A 579 -13.36 33.70 -57.53
N LEU A 580 -12.26 33.69 -56.78
CA LEU A 580 -11.08 34.52 -57.06
C LEU A 580 -9.82 33.65 -57.15
N HIS A 581 -9.15 33.67 -58.30
CA HIS A 581 -7.87 32.97 -58.52
C HIS A 581 -6.69 33.89 -58.22
N HIS A 582 -5.75 33.45 -57.36
CA HIS A 582 -4.37 33.95 -57.37
C HIS A 582 -3.37 32.86 -56.99
N THR A 583 -2.61 32.38 -57.98
CA THR A 583 -1.35 31.64 -57.82
C THR A 583 -0.31 32.26 -58.75
N PRO A 584 0.94 32.42 -58.27
CA PRO A 584 2.11 32.02 -59.09
C PRO A 584 3.31 31.55 -58.24
N PRO A 585 4.39 30.98 -58.83
CA PRO A 585 4.49 30.18 -60.06
C PRO A 585 5.31 28.87 -59.85
N ASP A 586 5.61 28.15 -60.95
CA ASP A 586 6.11 26.77 -60.97
C ASP A 586 7.61 26.52 -60.71
N SER A 587 7.88 25.46 -59.92
CA SER A 587 8.89 24.40 -60.18
C SER A 587 10.40 24.79 -60.16
N PRO A 588 11.39 23.86 -60.30
CA PRO A 588 11.45 22.64 -61.13
C PRO A 588 11.36 21.31 -60.36
N ALA A 589 11.10 20.23 -61.10
CA ALA A 589 11.07 18.86 -60.58
C ALA A 589 12.48 18.26 -60.34
N TYR A 590 12.57 17.32 -59.38
CA TYR A 590 13.66 16.34 -59.33
C TYR A 590 13.10 14.92 -59.15
N ARG A 591 13.83 13.94 -59.70
CA ARG A 591 13.34 12.58 -59.93
C ARG A 591 13.34 11.67 -58.70
N GLU A 592 12.28 10.87 -58.61
CA GLU A 592 12.30 9.42 -58.35
C GLU A 592 13.22 8.91 -57.22
N SER A 593 12.68 8.85 -56.00
CA SER A 593 13.07 7.86 -54.98
C SER A 593 11.91 7.64 -54.00
N ARG A 594 10.99 6.71 -54.33
CA ARG A 594 9.90 6.29 -53.44
C ARG A 594 10.26 5.00 -52.72
N SER A 595 10.16 5.00 -51.39
CA SER A 595 10.31 3.81 -50.55
C SER A 595 9.04 2.96 -50.60
N SER A 596 9.19 1.64 -50.73
CA SER A 596 8.09 0.67 -50.91
C SER A 596 7.29 0.37 -49.63
N ALA A 597 7.10 1.38 -48.77
CA ALA A 597 6.39 1.29 -47.49
C ALA A 597 5.33 2.40 -47.31
N SER A 598 5.18 3.32 -48.27
CA SER A 598 4.10 4.31 -48.28
C SER A 598 3.07 3.99 -49.38
N LEU A 599 1.87 3.57 -48.95
CA LEU A 599 0.70 3.48 -49.82
C LEU A 599 0.00 4.86 -49.89
N PRO A 600 -0.58 5.25 -51.04
CA PRO A 600 -1.30 6.53 -51.14
C PRO A 600 -2.63 6.49 -50.37
N TYR A 601 -2.93 7.55 -49.63
CA TYR A 601 -4.31 7.85 -49.21
C TYR A 601 -5.11 8.36 -50.43
N PRO A 602 -6.34 7.85 -50.67
CA PRO A 602 -7.25 8.41 -51.66
C PRO A 602 -8.12 9.51 -51.02
N ASP A 603 -7.60 10.74 -50.95
CA ASP A 603 -8.43 11.92 -50.65
C ASP A 603 -9.30 12.25 -51.88
N GLY A 604 -10.44 11.57 -52.00
CA GLY A 604 -11.39 11.74 -53.10
C GLY A 604 -12.70 11.00 -52.85
N SER A 605 -13.81 11.59 -53.29
CA SER A 605 -15.14 10.99 -53.15
C SER A 605 -15.28 9.71 -53.99
N ALA A 606 -16.02 8.72 -53.47
CA ALA A 606 -16.19 7.39 -54.07
C ALA A 606 -16.99 7.33 -55.40
N SER A 607 -17.08 8.44 -56.14
CA SER A 607 -17.76 8.57 -57.44
C SER A 607 -16.89 8.17 -58.63
N ASP A 608 -15.57 8.37 -58.54
CA ASP A 608 -14.70 8.40 -59.72
C ASP A 608 -13.93 7.07 -59.94
N LEU A 609 -14.13 6.09 -59.06
CA LEU A 609 -13.43 4.80 -59.01
C LEU A 609 -13.90 3.79 -60.09
N HIS A 610 -14.07 4.25 -61.34
CA HIS A 610 -14.45 3.39 -62.46
C HIS A 610 -13.65 3.62 -63.77
N ALA A 611 -12.76 4.62 -63.81
CA ALA A 611 -12.03 5.02 -65.02
C ALA A 611 -10.53 4.66 -65.04
N SER A 612 -9.97 4.05 -64.00
CA SER A 612 -8.51 3.90 -63.82
C SER A 612 -8.06 2.52 -63.31
N ALA A 613 -8.63 1.45 -63.88
CA ALA A 613 -8.35 0.06 -63.51
C ALA A 613 -6.97 -0.47 -64.00
N ALA A 614 -5.89 0.26 -63.74
CA ALA A 614 -4.53 -0.07 -64.21
C ALA A 614 -3.39 0.41 -63.28
N ALA A 615 -3.65 0.62 -61.99
CA ALA A 615 -2.67 1.14 -61.04
C ALA A 615 -2.61 0.32 -59.74
N ILE A 616 -1.60 -0.56 -59.64
CA ILE A 616 -1.13 -1.27 -58.44
C ILE A 616 -2.23 -1.99 -57.64
N GLU A 617 -2.41 -3.29 -57.90
CA GLU A 617 -3.12 -4.17 -56.97
C GLU A 617 -2.38 -4.20 -55.62
N CYS A 618 -3.03 -3.74 -54.56
CA CYS A 618 -2.50 -3.89 -53.20
C CYS A 618 -2.55 -5.38 -52.81
N PRO A 619 -1.45 -5.99 -52.33
CA PRO A 619 -1.39 -7.43 -52.05
C PRO A 619 -2.32 -7.89 -50.92
N PHE A 620 -2.86 -6.94 -50.14
CA PHE A 620 -3.90 -7.17 -49.14
C PHE A 620 -5.11 -6.26 -49.43
N PRO A 621 -6.06 -6.66 -50.30
CA PRO A 621 -7.27 -5.89 -50.55
C PRO A 621 -8.16 -5.86 -49.31
N LEU A 622 -8.53 -4.65 -48.87
CA LEU A 622 -9.48 -4.44 -47.77
C LEU A 622 -10.87 -4.86 -48.23
N THR A 623 -11.41 -5.93 -47.64
CA THR A 623 -12.71 -6.50 -48.01
C THR A 623 -13.62 -6.60 -46.79
N ASN A 624 -14.90 -6.28 -46.96
CA ASN A 624 -15.95 -6.37 -45.92
C ASN A 624 -15.69 -5.56 -44.62
N VAL A 625 -14.78 -4.57 -44.69
CA VAL A 625 -14.42 -3.61 -43.65
C VAL A 625 -15.58 -2.65 -43.33
N ILE A 626 -15.66 -2.17 -42.09
CA ILE A 626 -16.65 -1.18 -41.65
C ILE A 626 -16.24 0.21 -42.18
N PRO A 627 -17.11 0.95 -42.90
CA PRO A 627 -16.81 2.31 -43.32
C PRO A 627 -16.50 3.24 -42.14
N GLN A 628 -15.40 3.98 -42.24
CA GLN A 628 -15.04 5.00 -41.26
C GLN A 628 -15.85 6.28 -41.53
N PRO A 629 -16.40 6.94 -40.49
CA PRO A 629 -16.99 8.27 -40.63
C PRO A 629 -15.91 9.34 -40.91
N PRO A 630 -16.30 10.55 -41.35
CA PRO A 630 -15.38 11.68 -41.46
C PRO A 630 -14.71 12.04 -40.12
N PRO A 631 -13.50 12.64 -40.11
CA PRO A 631 -12.84 13.05 -38.88
C PRO A 631 -13.67 14.00 -37.99
N ASP A 632 -14.48 14.86 -38.60
CA ASP A 632 -15.36 15.83 -37.91
C ASP A 632 -16.63 15.20 -37.31
N PHE A 633 -16.76 13.87 -37.30
CA PHE A 633 -17.94 13.17 -36.81
C PHE A 633 -17.93 12.99 -35.28
N GLU A 634 -18.54 13.94 -34.58
CA GLU A 634 -18.66 13.96 -33.12
C GLU A 634 -20.06 13.57 -32.61
N PRO A 635 -20.47 12.28 -32.62
CA PRO A 635 -21.82 11.87 -32.21
C PRO A 635 -22.14 12.14 -30.73
N PHE A 636 -21.13 12.45 -29.92
CA PHE A 636 -21.24 12.71 -28.48
C PHE A 636 -20.73 14.11 -28.07
N ASN A 637 -20.45 15.02 -29.03
CA ASN A 637 -19.75 16.30 -28.84
C ASN A 637 -18.28 16.14 -28.37
N PHE A 638 -17.61 15.10 -28.85
CA PHE A 638 -16.15 14.93 -28.80
C PHE A 638 -15.70 14.04 -29.99
N PRO A 639 -14.46 14.18 -30.49
CA PRO A 639 -13.96 13.39 -31.61
C PRO A 639 -13.74 11.93 -31.21
N LEU A 640 -14.06 10.99 -32.11
CA LEU A 640 -13.94 9.57 -31.83
C LEU A 640 -12.47 9.10 -31.86
N ALA A 641 -11.96 8.60 -30.74
CA ALA A 641 -10.68 7.89 -30.66
C ALA A 641 -10.86 6.39 -30.91
N HIS A 642 -9.96 5.75 -31.68
CA HIS A 642 -10.02 4.29 -31.88
C HIS A 642 -9.58 3.55 -30.61
N THR A 643 -10.42 2.63 -30.13
CA THR A 643 -10.22 1.94 -28.84
C THR A 643 -10.13 0.41 -29.01
N ILE A 644 -9.11 -0.20 -28.40
CA ILE A 644 -8.97 -1.65 -28.26
C ILE A 644 -9.65 -2.11 -26.97
N CYS A 645 -10.65 -2.98 -27.07
CA CYS A 645 -11.22 -3.70 -25.95
C CYS A 645 -10.44 -5.00 -25.74
N LEU A 646 -9.41 -4.96 -24.89
CA LEU A 646 -8.56 -6.11 -24.56
C LEU A 646 -9.28 -7.03 -23.56
N VAL A 647 -9.47 -8.29 -23.96
CA VAL A 647 -9.94 -9.38 -23.11
C VAL A 647 -8.84 -10.42 -22.95
N THR A 648 -8.28 -10.58 -21.74
CA THR A 648 -7.35 -11.69 -21.47
C THR A 648 -8.11 -12.91 -20.98
N ALA A 649 -8.02 -14.01 -21.74
CA ALA A 649 -8.69 -15.28 -21.47
C ALA A 649 -7.66 -16.37 -21.15
N TYR A 650 -8.06 -17.38 -20.38
CA TYR A 650 -7.23 -18.51 -19.96
C TYR A 650 -7.99 -19.83 -19.91
N SER A 651 -9.07 -19.93 -19.14
CA SER A 651 -9.80 -21.20 -18.93
C SER A 651 -11.28 -21.00 -18.59
N GLU A 652 -11.88 -19.95 -19.12
CA GLU A 652 -13.25 -19.51 -18.84
C GLU A 652 -14.29 -20.43 -19.51
N SER A 653 -15.57 -20.24 -19.15
CA SER A 653 -16.67 -20.96 -19.80
C SER A 653 -17.11 -20.28 -21.10
N VAL A 654 -17.82 -21.03 -21.95
CA VAL A 654 -18.52 -20.48 -23.11
C VAL A 654 -19.46 -19.34 -22.69
N GLU A 655 -20.11 -19.47 -21.52
CA GLU A 655 -21.04 -18.49 -20.97
C GLU A 655 -20.35 -17.21 -20.45
N GLY A 656 -19.20 -17.34 -19.80
CA GLY A 656 -18.40 -16.20 -19.31
C GLY A 656 -17.87 -15.36 -20.46
N LEU A 657 -17.17 -16.01 -21.41
CA LEU A 657 -16.69 -15.37 -22.64
C LEU A 657 -17.84 -14.76 -23.46
N ARG A 658 -18.97 -15.45 -23.60
CA ARG A 658 -20.17 -14.93 -24.28
C ARG A 658 -20.68 -13.68 -23.60
N THR A 659 -20.85 -13.70 -22.27
CA THR A 659 -21.37 -12.57 -21.49
C THR A 659 -20.49 -11.33 -21.62
N THR A 660 -19.17 -11.50 -21.51
CA THR A 660 -18.19 -10.42 -21.66
C THR A 660 -18.20 -9.86 -23.08
N LEU A 661 -18.07 -10.71 -24.10
CA LEU A 661 -17.97 -10.31 -25.50
C LEU A 661 -19.27 -9.71 -26.04
N ASP A 662 -20.45 -10.27 -25.70
CA ASP A 662 -21.74 -9.67 -26.03
C ASP A 662 -21.89 -8.26 -25.39
N SER A 663 -21.43 -8.08 -24.15
CA SER A 663 -21.51 -6.76 -23.48
C SER A 663 -20.59 -5.73 -24.11
N LEU A 664 -19.36 -6.11 -24.49
CA LEU A 664 -18.43 -5.26 -25.23
C LEU A 664 -18.97 -4.90 -26.62
N ALA A 665 -19.50 -5.87 -27.35
CA ALA A 665 -20.05 -5.67 -28.68
C ALA A 665 -21.31 -4.78 -28.68
N THR A 666 -22.14 -4.84 -27.62
CA THR A 666 -23.39 -4.06 -27.47
C THR A 666 -23.24 -2.73 -26.71
N THR A 667 -22.02 -2.29 -26.43
CA THR A 667 -21.73 -0.90 -26.00
C THR A 667 -22.23 0.13 -27.03
N ASP A 668 -22.58 1.33 -26.57
CA ASP A 668 -23.10 2.41 -27.43
C ASP A 668 -22.03 3.11 -28.29
N TYR A 669 -20.75 2.84 -28.04
CA TYR A 669 -19.63 3.40 -28.81
C TYR A 669 -19.56 2.83 -30.25
N PRO A 670 -19.38 3.69 -31.30
CA PRO A 670 -19.37 3.28 -32.70
C PRO A 670 -18.42 2.13 -33.04
N ASN A 671 -18.95 1.11 -33.74
CA ASN A 671 -18.19 -0.10 -34.09
C ASN A 671 -17.06 0.13 -35.12
N SER A 672 -17.06 1.28 -35.80
CA SER A 672 -15.94 1.73 -36.65
C SER A 672 -14.69 2.08 -35.83
N HIS A 673 -14.86 2.51 -34.58
CA HIS A 673 -13.79 2.92 -33.65
C HIS A 673 -13.56 1.92 -32.50
N LYS A 674 -14.14 0.70 -32.58
CA LYS A 674 -14.09 -0.32 -31.53
C LYS A 674 -13.54 -1.63 -32.08
N LEU A 675 -12.38 -2.06 -31.59
CA LEU A 675 -11.79 -3.38 -31.89
C LEU A 675 -11.85 -4.27 -30.64
N ILE A 676 -12.44 -5.46 -30.74
CA ILE A 676 -12.31 -6.47 -29.68
C ILE A 676 -11.02 -7.26 -29.90
N LEU A 677 -10.14 -7.30 -28.91
CA LEU A 677 -8.91 -8.08 -28.93
C LEU A 677 -8.93 -9.13 -27.82
N VAL A 678 -9.01 -10.40 -28.17
CA VAL A 678 -8.94 -11.50 -27.20
C VAL A 678 -7.55 -12.12 -27.22
N ILE A 679 -6.91 -12.25 -26.07
CA ILE A 679 -5.63 -12.95 -25.95
C ILE A 679 -5.83 -14.18 -25.07
N ALA A 680 -5.83 -15.37 -25.69
CA ALA A 680 -6.00 -16.65 -25.03
C ALA A 680 -4.65 -17.21 -24.58
N ASP A 681 -4.47 -17.36 -23.27
CA ASP A 681 -3.21 -17.67 -22.60
C ASP A 681 -2.90 -19.18 -22.55
N GLY A 682 -2.76 -19.78 -23.73
CA GLY A 682 -2.40 -21.18 -23.93
C GLY A 682 -3.54 -22.07 -24.40
N LEU A 683 -3.21 -23.29 -24.83
CA LEU A 683 -4.18 -24.31 -25.26
C LEU A 683 -4.76 -25.05 -24.06
N VAL A 684 -5.49 -24.33 -23.22
CA VAL A 684 -6.08 -24.82 -21.97
C VAL A 684 -7.58 -25.08 -22.15
N LYS A 685 -8.11 -26.10 -21.47
CA LYS A 685 -9.56 -26.36 -21.35
C LYS A 685 -10.06 -25.93 -19.98
N GLY A 686 -11.23 -25.28 -19.95
CA GLY A 686 -11.96 -24.99 -18.72
C GLY A 686 -12.57 -26.25 -18.09
N SER A 687 -12.88 -26.22 -16.79
CA SER A 687 -13.55 -27.34 -16.12
C SER A 687 -14.97 -27.51 -16.66
N GLY A 688 -15.26 -28.66 -17.27
CA GLY A 688 -16.56 -28.94 -17.91
C GLY A 688 -16.66 -28.53 -19.39
N ASN A 689 -15.57 -28.05 -20.02
CA ASN A 689 -15.56 -27.70 -21.45
C ASN A 689 -14.77 -28.73 -22.28
N ASP A 690 -15.36 -29.21 -23.38
CA ASP A 690 -14.68 -30.09 -24.34
C ASP A 690 -13.69 -29.36 -25.26
N MET A 691 -13.90 -28.05 -25.48
CA MET A 691 -13.08 -27.18 -26.34
C MET A 691 -11.98 -26.47 -25.54
N THR A 692 -10.88 -26.06 -26.20
CA THR A 692 -9.92 -25.15 -25.55
C THR A 692 -10.42 -23.71 -25.58
N THR A 693 -9.92 -22.86 -24.68
CA THR A 693 -10.28 -21.44 -24.61
C THR A 693 -10.18 -20.70 -25.96
N PRO A 694 -9.11 -20.83 -26.78
CA PRO A 694 -9.11 -20.23 -28.12
C PRO A 694 -10.11 -20.87 -29.09
N ASP A 695 -10.39 -22.18 -29.03
CA ASP A 695 -11.44 -22.81 -29.86
C ASP A 695 -12.84 -22.26 -29.51
N ILE A 696 -13.10 -22.01 -28.22
CA ILE A 696 -14.33 -21.38 -27.74
C ILE A 696 -14.48 -19.99 -28.36
N VAL A 697 -13.42 -19.16 -28.35
CA VAL A 697 -13.45 -17.82 -28.96
C VAL A 697 -13.62 -17.91 -30.48
N LEU A 698 -12.95 -18.84 -31.16
CA LEU A 698 -13.13 -19.09 -32.60
C LEU A 698 -14.60 -19.45 -32.95
N SER A 699 -15.31 -20.18 -32.08
CA SER A 699 -16.74 -20.48 -32.27
C SER A 699 -17.65 -19.23 -32.23
N MET A 700 -17.16 -18.13 -31.63
CA MET A 700 -17.78 -16.81 -31.55
C MET A 700 -17.27 -15.83 -32.62
N MET A 701 -16.53 -16.30 -33.63
CA MET A 701 -16.11 -15.50 -34.78
C MET A 701 -16.87 -15.93 -36.06
N THR A 702 -16.97 -15.01 -37.01
CA THR A 702 -17.43 -15.21 -38.39
C THR A 702 -16.55 -14.40 -39.34
N ASP A 703 -16.72 -14.57 -40.65
CA ASP A 703 -16.09 -13.74 -41.69
C ASP A 703 -14.57 -13.63 -41.49
N LEU A 704 -13.90 -14.77 -41.30
CA LEU A 704 -12.46 -14.82 -41.03
C LEU A 704 -11.64 -14.34 -42.24
N VAL A 705 -10.66 -13.48 -41.96
CA VAL A 705 -9.75 -12.86 -42.93
C VAL A 705 -8.73 -13.85 -43.53
N VAL A 706 -8.47 -14.94 -42.81
CA VAL A 706 -7.70 -16.11 -43.24
C VAL A 706 -8.44 -17.35 -42.74
N PRO A 707 -8.66 -18.40 -43.55
CA PRO A 707 -9.24 -19.67 -43.10
C PRO A 707 -8.53 -20.23 -41.87
N ARG A 708 -9.28 -20.78 -40.90
CA ARG A 708 -8.72 -21.24 -39.61
C ARG A 708 -7.64 -22.32 -39.75
N GLU A 709 -7.69 -23.09 -40.83
CA GLU A 709 -6.74 -24.13 -41.24
C GLU A 709 -5.40 -23.54 -41.73
N GLU A 710 -5.42 -22.36 -42.34
CA GLU A 710 -4.27 -21.71 -43.00
C GLU A 710 -3.47 -20.80 -42.05
N VAL A 711 -3.98 -20.51 -40.85
CA VAL A 711 -3.29 -19.64 -39.88
C VAL A 711 -2.10 -20.37 -39.26
N GLU A 712 -0.89 -19.92 -39.60
CA GLU A 712 0.37 -20.40 -39.03
C GLU A 712 0.63 -19.88 -37.60
N PRO A 713 1.38 -20.63 -36.77
CA PRO A 713 1.88 -20.14 -35.49
C PRO A 713 3.22 -19.39 -35.67
N HIS A 714 3.31 -18.16 -35.19
CA HIS A 714 4.54 -17.35 -35.26
C HIS A 714 5.16 -17.16 -33.87
N SER A 715 6.48 -17.05 -33.83
CA SER A 715 7.25 -17.00 -32.58
C SER A 715 7.40 -15.61 -32.01
N TYR A 716 7.36 -15.53 -30.67
CA TYR A 716 7.60 -14.31 -29.91
C TYR A 716 8.37 -14.62 -28.60
N VAL A 717 8.84 -13.57 -27.93
CA VAL A 717 9.60 -13.69 -26.67
C VAL A 717 8.66 -13.46 -25.49
N ALA A 718 8.41 -14.51 -24.71
CA ALA A 718 7.53 -14.49 -23.55
C ALA A 718 8.29 -14.25 -22.22
N ILE A 719 7.56 -13.83 -21.18
CA ILE A 719 8.07 -13.67 -19.81
C ILE A 719 8.18 -15.05 -19.13
N ALA A 720 9.21 -15.81 -19.50
CA ALA A 720 9.55 -17.08 -18.88
C ALA A 720 11.07 -17.35 -18.94
N HIS A 721 11.50 -18.40 -18.23
CA HIS A 721 12.88 -18.88 -18.20
C HIS A 721 13.06 -20.17 -19.03
N GLY A 722 14.29 -20.46 -19.43
CA GLY A 722 14.61 -21.66 -20.23
C GLY A 722 13.90 -21.67 -21.58
N HIS A 723 13.53 -22.86 -22.07
CA HIS A 723 12.86 -23.03 -23.36
C HIS A 723 11.51 -22.29 -23.43
N LYS A 724 10.76 -22.23 -22.31
CA LYS A 724 9.46 -21.54 -22.21
C LYS A 724 9.52 -20.05 -22.56
N ARG A 725 10.71 -19.42 -22.55
CA ARG A 725 10.93 -18.05 -23.02
C ARG A 725 10.60 -17.87 -24.51
N HIS A 726 10.82 -18.92 -25.32
CA HIS A 726 10.35 -18.97 -26.69
C HIS A 726 8.91 -19.50 -26.67
N ASN A 727 7.95 -18.65 -27.05
CA ASN A 727 6.55 -19.03 -27.18
C ASN A 727 6.11 -18.78 -28.63
N MET A 728 5.00 -19.38 -29.04
CA MET A 728 4.40 -19.14 -30.35
C MET A 728 2.91 -18.85 -30.17
N ALA A 729 2.35 -18.07 -31.09
CA ALA A 729 0.93 -17.74 -31.10
C ALA A 729 0.41 -17.68 -32.54
N LYS A 730 -0.86 -18.06 -32.70
CA LYS A 730 -1.64 -17.86 -33.93
C LYS A 730 -2.46 -16.58 -33.80
N VAL A 731 -2.62 -15.84 -34.90
CA VAL A 731 -3.49 -14.66 -34.94
C VAL A 731 -4.64 -14.92 -35.90
N TYR A 732 -5.86 -14.80 -35.40
CA TYR A 732 -7.09 -14.93 -36.17
C TYR A 732 -7.82 -13.59 -36.18
N ALA A 733 -8.28 -13.14 -37.34
CA ALA A 733 -9.05 -11.91 -37.49
C ALA A 733 -10.36 -12.17 -38.22
N GLY A 734 -11.44 -11.51 -37.79
CA GLY A 734 -12.77 -11.60 -38.38
C GLY A 734 -13.76 -10.72 -37.63
N PHE A 735 -15.03 -11.10 -37.63
CA PHE A 735 -16.11 -10.33 -37.02
C PHE A 735 -16.84 -11.13 -35.94
N TYR A 736 -17.38 -10.43 -34.94
CA TYR A 736 -18.02 -11.07 -33.80
C TYR A 736 -19.36 -11.72 -34.18
N LYS A 737 -19.54 -12.98 -33.77
CA LYS A 737 -20.72 -13.80 -34.05
C LYS A 737 -21.55 -13.95 -32.78
N TYR A 738 -22.57 -13.10 -32.67
CA TYR A 738 -23.60 -13.15 -31.64
C TYR A 738 -24.39 -14.47 -31.64
N ASP A 739 -25.04 -14.76 -30.52
CA ASP A 739 -26.15 -15.71 -30.46
C ASP A 739 -27.50 -14.95 -30.49
N SER A 740 -28.50 -15.50 -31.19
CA SER A 740 -29.88 -15.01 -31.11
C SER A 740 -30.56 -15.31 -29.77
N ALA A 741 -30.01 -16.23 -28.96
CA ALA A 741 -30.49 -16.52 -27.62
C ALA A 741 -30.03 -15.49 -26.56
N THR A 742 -28.81 -14.94 -26.68
CA THR A 742 -28.27 -13.95 -25.73
C THR A 742 -28.51 -12.51 -26.18
N VAL A 743 -28.36 -12.22 -27.47
CA VAL A 743 -28.50 -10.87 -28.02
C VAL A 743 -29.62 -10.82 -29.06
N GLU A 744 -30.63 -9.99 -28.76
CA GLU A 744 -31.74 -9.66 -29.66
C GLU A 744 -31.23 -9.24 -31.05
N ARG A 745 -31.77 -9.83 -32.13
CA ARG A 745 -31.30 -9.63 -33.51
C ARG A 745 -31.21 -8.17 -33.96
N SER A 746 -32.02 -7.27 -33.41
CA SER A 746 -31.96 -5.83 -33.68
C SER A 746 -30.61 -5.20 -33.28
N LYS A 747 -29.90 -5.77 -32.29
CA LYS A 747 -28.64 -5.27 -31.71
C LYS A 747 -27.38 -5.93 -32.28
N GLN A 748 -27.54 -6.91 -33.18
CA GLN A 748 -26.42 -7.69 -33.73
C GLN A 748 -25.70 -6.89 -34.83
N GLN A 749 -24.91 -5.90 -34.43
CA GLN A 749 -24.17 -5.00 -35.33
C GLN A 749 -22.77 -5.56 -35.65
N LYS A 750 -22.24 -5.29 -36.85
CA LYS A 750 -20.91 -5.82 -37.22
C LYS A 750 -19.81 -5.17 -36.35
N VAL A 751 -19.05 -5.98 -35.61
CA VAL A 751 -17.93 -5.56 -34.74
C VAL A 751 -16.69 -6.38 -35.09
N PRO A 752 -15.51 -5.78 -35.34
CA PRO A 752 -14.29 -6.51 -35.64
C PRO A 752 -13.69 -7.14 -34.38
N ILE A 753 -13.18 -8.36 -34.53
CA ILE A 753 -12.55 -9.12 -33.45
C ILE A 753 -11.27 -9.79 -33.93
N VAL A 754 -10.21 -9.69 -33.12
CA VAL A 754 -8.93 -10.39 -33.31
C VAL A 754 -8.68 -11.28 -32.11
N LEU A 755 -8.28 -12.52 -32.36
CA LEU A 755 -7.88 -13.52 -31.37
C LEU A 755 -6.39 -13.83 -31.53
N VAL A 756 -5.61 -13.59 -30.47
CA VAL A 756 -4.24 -14.09 -30.32
C VAL A 756 -4.30 -15.36 -29.47
N ALA A 757 -4.11 -16.52 -30.09
CA ALA A 757 -4.12 -17.82 -29.45
C ALA A 757 -2.69 -18.30 -29.21
N LYS A 758 -2.19 -18.24 -27.97
CA LYS A 758 -0.86 -18.79 -27.63
C LYS A 758 -0.90 -20.32 -27.72
N CYS A 759 0.06 -20.91 -28.43
CA CYS A 759 0.11 -22.36 -28.67
C CYS A 759 1.31 -23.08 -28.04
N GLY A 760 2.30 -22.35 -27.51
CA GLY A 760 3.56 -22.94 -27.04
C GLY A 760 4.56 -23.11 -28.17
N ASN A 761 5.82 -23.38 -27.81
CA ASN A 761 6.79 -23.90 -28.77
C ASN A 761 6.55 -25.42 -29.02
N PRO A 762 7.17 -26.03 -30.05
CA PRO A 762 6.93 -27.43 -30.38
C PRO A 762 7.33 -28.45 -29.30
N LEU A 763 8.15 -28.06 -28.31
CA LEU A 763 8.52 -28.92 -27.18
C LEU A 763 7.40 -28.97 -26.13
N GLU A 764 6.61 -27.90 -26.00
CA GLU A 764 5.46 -27.80 -25.09
C GLU A 764 4.19 -28.49 -25.63
N ALA A 765 4.19 -28.98 -26.87
CA ALA A 765 3.00 -29.58 -27.50
C ALA A 765 2.45 -30.82 -26.76
N GLY A 766 3.28 -31.49 -25.96
CA GLY A 766 2.88 -32.59 -25.06
C GLY A 766 2.68 -32.19 -23.59
N GLU A 767 2.89 -30.92 -23.21
CA GLU A 767 2.60 -30.45 -21.86
C GLU A 767 1.09 -30.24 -21.65
N ALA A 768 0.63 -30.35 -20.40
CA ALA A 768 -0.80 -30.20 -20.08
C ALA A 768 -1.37 -28.77 -20.28
N LYS A 769 -0.51 -27.76 -20.52
CA LYS A 769 -0.89 -26.34 -20.70
C LYS A 769 0.07 -25.60 -21.68
N PRO A 770 0.10 -25.96 -22.97
CA PRO A 770 1.04 -25.39 -23.94
C PRO A 770 0.87 -23.87 -24.08
N GLY A 771 1.97 -23.11 -24.04
CA GLY A 771 1.96 -21.67 -24.33
C GLY A 771 1.38 -20.74 -23.26
N ASN A 772 0.85 -21.28 -22.16
CA ASN A 772 0.38 -20.53 -20.99
C ASN A 772 1.54 -19.82 -20.27
N ARG A 773 1.39 -18.53 -19.98
CA ARG A 773 2.41 -17.68 -19.32
C ARG A 773 1.86 -16.72 -18.25
N GLY A 774 0.56 -16.73 -18.00
CA GLY A 774 -0.15 -15.83 -17.09
C GLY A 774 -0.61 -14.52 -17.75
N LYS A 775 -1.70 -13.93 -17.24
CA LYS A 775 -2.31 -12.66 -17.73
C LYS A 775 -1.29 -11.55 -18.00
N ARG A 776 -0.24 -11.43 -17.17
CA ARG A 776 0.85 -10.43 -17.33
C ARG A 776 1.60 -10.57 -18.66
N ASP A 777 1.86 -11.79 -19.12
CA ASP A 777 2.47 -12.03 -20.43
C ASP A 777 1.52 -11.65 -21.56
N SER A 778 0.23 -11.95 -21.43
CA SER A 778 -0.79 -11.53 -22.41
C SER A 778 -0.91 -10.01 -22.53
N GLN A 779 -0.86 -9.28 -21.41
CA GLN A 779 -0.81 -7.81 -21.43
C GLN A 779 0.47 -7.29 -22.09
N ILE A 780 1.63 -7.89 -21.79
CA ILE A 780 2.92 -7.48 -22.36
C ILE A 780 3.01 -7.78 -23.86
N VAL A 781 2.34 -8.83 -24.37
CA VAL A 781 2.20 -9.07 -25.82
C VAL A 781 1.56 -7.87 -26.53
N LEU A 782 0.47 -7.30 -25.98
CA LEU A 782 -0.12 -6.08 -26.56
C LEU A 782 0.79 -4.86 -26.38
N MET A 783 1.33 -4.63 -25.18
CA MET A 783 2.13 -3.43 -24.89
C MET A 783 3.43 -3.39 -25.72
N ALA A 784 4.11 -4.51 -25.90
CA ALA A 784 5.32 -4.61 -26.73
C ALA A 784 5.01 -4.46 -28.23
N PHE A 785 3.85 -4.92 -28.69
CA PHE A 785 3.36 -4.68 -30.04
C PHE A 785 3.06 -3.19 -30.28
N LEU A 786 2.27 -2.56 -29.41
CA LEU A 786 1.92 -1.14 -29.53
C LEU A 786 3.17 -0.24 -29.44
N GLN A 787 4.11 -0.51 -28.53
CA GLN A 787 5.41 0.18 -28.49
C GLN A 787 6.08 0.15 -29.88
N LYS A 788 6.22 -1.04 -30.48
CA LYS A 788 6.95 -1.19 -31.73
C LYS A 788 6.28 -0.50 -32.91
N VAL A 789 4.95 -0.52 -32.93
CA VAL A 789 4.16 0.18 -33.95
C VAL A 789 4.27 1.70 -33.78
N MET A 790 4.15 2.23 -32.55
CA MET A 790 4.18 3.68 -32.29
C MET A 790 5.57 4.31 -32.48
N PHE A 791 6.65 3.53 -32.36
CA PHE A 791 8.04 3.99 -32.49
C PHE A 791 8.76 3.52 -33.77
N ASP A 792 8.03 2.96 -34.75
CA ASP A 792 8.59 2.43 -36.01
C ASP A 792 9.74 1.41 -35.80
N GLU A 793 9.66 0.62 -34.72
CA GLU A 793 10.69 -0.37 -34.37
C GLU A 793 10.61 -1.64 -35.24
N ARG A 794 11.68 -2.43 -35.22
CA ARG A 794 11.73 -3.73 -35.90
C ARG A 794 10.78 -4.75 -35.25
N MET A 795 9.62 -4.93 -35.88
CA MET A 795 8.70 -6.03 -35.61
C MET A 795 9.31 -7.42 -35.88
N THR A 796 8.83 -8.41 -35.14
CA THR A 796 8.97 -9.85 -35.41
C THR A 796 7.92 -10.33 -36.42
N THR A 797 8.00 -11.58 -36.89
CA THR A 797 6.98 -12.17 -37.77
C THR A 797 5.60 -12.24 -37.10
N PHE A 798 5.55 -12.58 -35.81
CA PHE A 798 4.31 -12.55 -35.03
C PHE A 798 3.70 -11.14 -34.97
N GLU A 799 4.51 -10.11 -34.69
CA GLU A 799 4.04 -8.72 -34.61
C GLU A 799 3.63 -8.18 -35.99
N TYR A 800 4.31 -8.58 -37.07
CA TYR A 800 3.94 -8.24 -38.44
C TYR A 800 2.59 -8.85 -38.85
N GLU A 801 2.34 -10.13 -38.59
CA GLU A 801 1.03 -10.72 -38.87
C GLU A 801 -0.06 -10.23 -37.93
N PHE A 802 0.27 -9.83 -36.70
CA PHE A 802 -0.68 -9.16 -35.80
C PHE A 802 -1.07 -7.77 -36.33
N PHE A 803 -0.12 -7.01 -36.87
CA PHE A 803 -0.38 -5.74 -37.58
C PHE A 803 -1.29 -5.95 -38.79
N ASN A 804 -0.93 -6.89 -39.69
CA ASN A 804 -1.71 -7.21 -40.89
C ASN A 804 -3.13 -7.69 -40.53
N SER A 805 -3.27 -8.47 -39.47
CA SER A 805 -4.56 -9.00 -38.99
C SER A 805 -5.52 -7.89 -38.55
N ILE A 806 -5.02 -6.88 -37.82
CA ILE A 806 -5.81 -5.71 -37.44
C ILE A 806 -6.15 -4.88 -38.69
N TRP A 807 -5.14 -4.50 -39.48
CA TRP A 807 -5.31 -3.68 -40.68
C TRP A 807 -6.36 -4.26 -41.66
N ARG A 808 -6.26 -5.57 -41.96
CA ARG A 808 -7.15 -6.24 -42.93
C ARG A 808 -8.60 -6.36 -42.45
N VAL A 809 -8.87 -6.32 -41.14
CA VAL A 809 -10.25 -6.46 -40.60
C VAL A 809 -10.92 -5.13 -40.26
N THR A 810 -10.14 -4.09 -39.89
CA THR A 810 -10.68 -2.77 -39.50
C THR A 810 -10.47 -1.67 -40.55
N GLY A 811 -9.53 -1.85 -41.48
CA GLY A 811 -9.07 -0.79 -42.39
C GLY A 811 -8.37 0.37 -41.69
N VAL A 812 -8.00 0.20 -40.42
CA VAL A 812 -7.37 1.21 -39.56
C VAL A 812 -6.07 0.64 -39.03
N SER A 813 -4.98 1.40 -39.16
CA SER A 813 -3.65 0.93 -38.80
C SER A 813 -3.46 0.93 -37.27
N PRO A 814 -2.75 -0.04 -36.68
CA PRO A 814 -2.66 -0.19 -35.22
C PRO A 814 -2.07 1.02 -34.46
N ASP A 815 -1.33 1.91 -35.13
CA ASP A 815 -0.82 3.18 -34.59
C ASP A 815 -1.93 4.21 -34.31
N ARG A 816 -3.10 4.08 -34.95
CA ARG A 816 -4.28 4.95 -34.76
C ARG A 816 -5.10 4.58 -33.52
N TYR A 817 -4.75 3.50 -32.81
CA TYR A 817 -5.44 3.09 -31.59
C TYR A 817 -4.79 3.73 -30.36
N GLU A 818 -5.44 4.79 -29.88
CA GLU A 818 -4.96 5.66 -28.80
C GLU A 818 -5.32 5.11 -27.41
N ILE A 819 -6.40 4.30 -27.31
CA ILE A 819 -7.00 3.90 -26.03
C ILE A 819 -7.14 2.36 -25.94
N VAL A 820 -6.92 1.81 -24.73
CA VAL A 820 -7.12 0.38 -24.42
C VAL A 820 -8.03 0.20 -23.21
N LEU A 821 -9.24 -0.34 -23.42
CA LEU A 821 -10.12 -0.82 -22.36
C LEU A 821 -9.72 -2.26 -21.99
N CYS A 822 -9.11 -2.45 -20.82
CA CYS A 822 -8.80 -3.78 -20.29
C CYS A 822 -10.00 -4.39 -19.54
N VAL A 823 -10.45 -5.59 -19.94
CA VAL A 823 -11.58 -6.30 -19.33
C VAL A 823 -11.20 -7.75 -19.03
N ASP A 824 -11.57 -8.23 -17.84
CA ASP A 824 -11.41 -9.64 -17.48
C ASP A 824 -12.50 -10.49 -18.13
N ALA A 825 -12.15 -11.69 -18.62
CA ALA A 825 -13.00 -12.52 -19.48
C ALA A 825 -14.34 -12.99 -18.88
N ASP A 826 -14.58 -12.81 -17.58
CA ASP A 826 -15.85 -13.04 -16.88
C ASP A 826 -16.56 -11.73 -16.42
N THR A 827 -16.23 -10.58 -17.02
CA THR A 827 -16.74 -9.24 -16.62
C THR A 827 -17.71 -8.67 -17.63
N LYS A 828 -18.95 -8.38 -17.20
CA LYS A 828 -19.96 -7.70 -18.02
C LYS A 828 -19.82 -6.17 -17.91
N VAL A 829 -19.66 -5.48 -19.04
CA VAL A 829 -19.64 -4.00 -19.07
C VAL A 829 -21.05 -3.41 -19.20
N PHE A 830 -21.24 -2.19 -18.70
CA PHE A 830 -22.49 -1.42 -18.89
C PHE A 830 -22.41 -0.64 -20.21
N PRO A 831 -23.50 -0.46 -21.00
CA PRO A 831 -23.37 -0.02 -22.39
C PRO A 831 -22.65 1.31 -22.62
N ASP A 832 -22.81 2.30 -21.72
CA ASP A 832 -22.19 3.63 -21.83
C ASP A 832 -20.76 3.72 -21.24
N SER A 833 -20.20 2.63 -20.71
CA SER A 833 -18.92 2.66 -20.00
C SER A 833 -17.73 2.96 -20.92
N LEU A 834 -17.75 2.42 -22.14
CA LEU A 834 -16.71 2.66 -23.15
C LEU A 834 -16.74 4.12 -23.60
N THR A 835 -17.92 4.63 -23.96
CA THR A 835 -18.10 6.02 -24.40
C THR A 835 -17.74 7.02 -23.31
N ARG A 836 -18.01 6.74 -22.02
CA ARG A 836 -17.52 7.59 -20.91
C ARG A 836 -16.02 7.51 -20.68
N MET A 837 -15.41 6.34 -20.81
CA MET A 837 -13.96 6.19 -20.65
C MET A 837 -13.22 6.98 -21.74
N VAL A 838 -13.65 6.85 -23.00
CA VAL A 838 -13.11 7.65 -24.11
C VAL A 838 -13.37 9.13 -23.87
N SER A 839 -14.59 9.52 -23.45
CA SER A 839 -14.90 10.91 -23.12
C SER A 839 -13.99 11.50 -22.04
N CYS A 840 -13.56 10.73 -21.03
CA CYS A 840 -12.55 11.20 -20.07
C CYS A 840 -11.22 11.49 -20.76
N MET A 841 -10.67 10.48 -21.46
CA MET A 841 -9.31 10.53 -22.04
C MET A 841 -9.17 11.52 -23.20
N VAL A 842 -10.26 11.79 -23.94
CA VAL A 842 -10.30 12.81 -25.00
C VAL A 842 -10.46 14.24 -24.45
N HIS A 843 -11.00 14.41 -23.24
CA HIS A 843 -11.09 15.72 -22.58
C HIS A 843 -9.86 16.07 -21.74
N ASP A 844 -9.08 15.07 -21.31
CA ASP A 844 -7.94 15.20 -20.43
C ASP A 844 -6.92 14.08 -20.72
N GLU A 845 -5.88 14.44 -21.48
CA GLU A 845 -4.83 13.53 -21.96
C GLU A 845 -3.87 13.06 -20.86
N GLU A 846 -3.93 13.64 -19.65
CA GLU A 846 -3.16 13.17 -18.49
C GLU A 846 -3.84 11.98 -17.77
N ILE A 847 -5.09 11.61 -18.13
CA ILE A 847 -5.82 10.51 -17.50
C ILE A 847 -5.32 9.14 -18.00
N MET A 848 -4.43 8.54 -17.21
CA MET A 848 -4.11 7.11 -17.25
C MET A 848 -4.79 6.32 -16.10
N GLY A 849 -5.00 5.02 -16.31
CA GLY A 849 -5.65 4.09 -15.35
C GLY A 849 -4.71 3.09 -14.70
#